data_AF-M4AZP6-F1
#
_entry.id   AF-M4AZP6-F1
#
_cell.length_a   1.000
_cell.length_b   1.000
_cell.length_c   1.000
_cell.angle_alpha   90.00
_cell.angle_beta   90.00
_cell.angle_gamma   90.00
#
_symmetry.space_group_name_H-M   'P 1'
#
loop_
_entity.id
_entity.type
_entity.pdbx_description
1 polymer ?
#
loop_
_entity_poly.entity_id
_entity_poly.type
_entity_poly.pdbx_seq_one_letter_code
_entity_poly.pdbx_strand_id
1 'polypeptide(L)'
;MAQNRNYSSRFEEIFSSSDLVCSGPPTVYQLRTKKQKIGSLTSVTVGEKQETKPNKTILLVGEAGTGKSTLVNALFNYAVGVKFEDEIWFQVVDENKESRDTGSQTSDVIVYQIFGFENQTLPFSLTIIDTPGYGDTQDVEHNIRINQKLMELFQSADGIQEVHTVGLVMKDRKNPVNDRLKYIYDFIKSQFGKDVEKNIVALMTNSQGNPPKNVLQALEAANIKCAKNEKKQPVHSQFDNRQDEERTEDTEVPLENAWRVTERGMKRFTAFLENSPPLQQKVVMEVEKERIRLTACIQNLQERIRFTELNLRDVERTQEALCINKQKMKRSKNFNVLIPETYKGMEPLRDETCGSDTAVICLGCKENCHYPGCTKALNAQQCEVMINGKCTSCTNKCPASEHVKKNWQFVIRTQMVERNKEALKQQYKQKQEAGEKKVKLSERLEKEKTKLRAEKRQLVNEAYRHSIKLSVLVKNDDSIDDSISNYVILDFLIKKMKGQGDEEKLQELEEIYNQMDQATRTSQKHRMAITSSNQEALISESVQIHEGPPAVYQVIPKKEMMGTLSRLTVGEEDEMKTNKTILLVGETGTGKSTLINALFNFAVGVKFEDNVWFQIVEEDKKNYQTESQTSDVIVYQIFGFEGQTLPFSLTIIDTPGYGSTRGIEEDNSVSRRLLDLFRSEDGVHQINAVGLVMKASDNRLSDRLRYIFDSVTSLFGNDLERNIVTLITHSDGKTPENVLQALEAADIKCSKDEMNQPVHFMFNNQQRQQRYTEKDINASKYSWDFTNEEMGHLRDFLKNTKPQPLKTTVEVLNERIRLTACIQNLKERIELNEQKQNEIKQIKEAYNKHEAEMKKNKNFTIDVDEPYKETETIRGGKWGLVFLEGAVTCNICKENCHYPGCTMARKPAHCNVMKWGRCTICTNKCPETVHVKENWKYVTKTRKVPKTLNDVKAKYEKNKAECEKKSTLLENLEKETSKLTTERWTLLDEAYSCVTRLEDIALNINSASTFVHLDFLIVKIKEKGEQKKVEVLEKLKNRMNEGLKPPKK
;
A
#
# COMPACT_ATOMS: atom_id res chain seq x y z
N MET A 1 69.91 18.09 -40.79
CA MET A 1 69.88 18.10 -42.27
C MET A 1 68.55 17.49 -42.69
N ALA A 2 67.69 18.31 -43.29
CA ALA A 2 66.36 17.95 -43.73
C ALA A 2 66.43 16.95 -44.90
N GLN A 3 65.74 15.82 -44.78
CA GLN A 3 65.25 15.11 -45.96
C GLN A 3 63.88 15.70 -46.29
N ASN A 4 63.87 16.65 -47.23
CA ASN A 4 62.68 17.04 -47.97
C ASN A 4 62.16 15.80 -48.71
N ARG A 5 61.19 15.09 -48.12
CA ARG A 5 60.24 14.33 -48.94
C ARG A 5 59.37 15.38 -49.62
N ASN A 6 59.50 15.50 -50.95
CA ASN A 6 58.63 16.33 -51.78
C ASN A 6 57.20 15.80 -51.67
N TYR A 7 56.45 16.22 -50.65
CA TYR A 7 55.01 16.15 -50.71
C TYR A 7 54.58 17.07 -51.85
N SER A 8 53.75 16.53 -52.75
CA SER A 8 53.18 17.25 -53.89
C SER A 8 52.65 18.63 -53.48
N SER A 9 52.72 19.63 -54.38
CA SER A 9 52.13 20.98 -54.23
C SER A 9 50.66 20.97 -53.79
N ARG A 10 50.03 19.80 -53.85
CA ARG A 10 48.66 19.47 -53.45
C ARG A 10 48.26 19.83 -52.01
N PHE A 11 49.18 19.81 -51.04
CA PHE A 11 48.85 20.04 -49.62
C PHE A 11 49.55 21.26 -48.99
N GLU A 12 50.26 22.09 -49.77
CA GLU A 12 51.06 23.23 -49.25
C GLU A 12 50.24 24.20 -48.38
N GLU A 13 49.01 24.51 -48.82
CA GLU A 13 48.09 25.38 -48.09
C GLU A 13 47.72 24.81 -46.70
N ILE A 14 47.50 23.49 -46.63
CA ILE A 14 47.14 22.79 -45.39
C ILE A 14 48.34 22.68 -44.45
N PHE A 15 49.55 22.44 -44.99
CA PHE A 15 50.78 22.42 -44.18
C PHE A 15 51.10 23.77 -43.56
N SER A 16 50.90 24.86 -44.30
CA SER A 16 51.15 26.23 -43.80
C SER A 16 50.30 26.58 -42.57
N SER A 17 49.16 25.89 -42.42
CA SER A 17 48.17 26.06 -41.35
C SER A 17 48.14 24.89 -40.36
N SER A 18 49.15 24.02 -40.34
CA SER A 18 49.21 22.86 -39.44
C SER A 18 50.52 22.79 -38.64
N ASP A 19 50.48 22.11 -37.51
CA ASP A 19 51.62 21.80 -36.64
C ASP A 19 51.93 20.30 -36.70
N LEU A 20 53.21 19.93 -36.80
CA LEU A 20 53.64 18.53 -36.82
C LEU A 20 53.42 17.89 -35.44
N VAL A 21 52.73 16.75 -35.40
CA VAL A 21 52.43 15.97 -34.18
C VAL A 21 53.30 14.72 -34.09
N CYS A 22 53.33 13.92 -35.16
CA CYS A 22 54.08 12.67 -35.23
C CYS A 22 54.80 12.55 -36.58
N SER A 23 56.07 12.14 -36.56
CA SER A 23 56.92 12.03 -37.75
C SER A 23 56.97 10.62 -38.37
N GLY A 24 56.26 9.63 -37.81
CA GLY A 24 56.15 8.29 -38.40
C GLY A 24 55.33 8.27 -39.69
N PRO A 25 55.25 7.16 -40.43
CA PRO A 25 54.28 6.98 -41.52
C PRO A 25 52.94 6.44 -40.94
N PRO A 26 51.78 7.13 -41.10
CA PRO A 26 51.65 8.44 -41.73
C PRO A 26 52.11 9.57 -40.82
N THR A 27 52.67 10.63 -41.42
CA THR A 27 53.08 11.82 -40.70
C THR A 27 51.84 12.59 -40.29
N VAL A 28 51.65 12.78 -38.98
CA VAL A 28 50.43 13.36 -38.41
C VAL A 28 50.61 14.84 -38.18
N TYR A 29 49.69 15.65 -38.72
CA TYR A 29 49.67 17.11 -38.60
C TYR A 29 48.37 17.57 -37.93
N GLN A 30 48.47 18.41 -36.90
CA GLN A 30 47.33 19.04 -36.24
C GLN A 30 47.04 20.39 -36.89
N LEU A 31 45.81 20.59 -37.36
CA LEU A 31 45.39 21.85 -37.97
C LEU A 31 45.25 22.97 -36.92
N ARG A 32 45.77 24.15 -37.25
CA ARG A 32 45.52 25.38 -36.50
C ARG A 32 44.14 25.91 -36.85
N THR A 33 43.17 25.61 -36.00
CA THR A 33 41.76 25.97 -36.22
C THR A 33 41.39 27.30 -35.57
N LYS A 34 40.54 28.10 -36.25
CA LYS A 34 39.91 29.28 -35.63
C LYS A 34 38.65 28.82 -34.90
N LYS A 35 38.66 28.93 -33.56
CA LYS A 35 37.49 28.64 -32.72
C LYS A 35 36.71 29.93 -32.48
N GLN A 36 35.43 29.95 -32.84
CA GLN A 36 34.52 31.06 -32.54
C GLN A 36 33.37 30.55 -31.68
N LYS A 37 32.92 31.37 -30.73
CA LYS A 37 31.67 31.11 -30.00
C LYS A 37 30.51 31.83 -30.67
N ILE A 38 29.45 31.09 -30.97
CA ILE A 38 28.19 31.62 -31.48
C ILE A 38 27.12 31.28 -30.44
N GLY A 39 26.77 32.25 -29.59
CA GLY A 39 25.91 31.99 -28.43
C GLY A 39 26.53 30.98 -27.44
N SER A 40 25.83 29.87 -27.20
CA SER A 40 26.26 28.75 -26.34
C SER A 40 27.12 27.70 -27.06
N LEU A 41 27.35 27.85 -28.37
CA LEU A 41 27.94 26.83 -29.25
C LEU A 41 29.37 27.20 -29.69
N THR A 42 30.16 26.18 -30.04
CA THR A 42 31.52 26.36 -30.57
C THR A 42 31.54 26.02 -32.07
N SER A 43 32.02 26.94 -32.90
CA SER A 43 32.30 26.68 -34.32
C SER A 43 33.80 26.64 -34.60
N VAL A 44 34.18 25.75 -35.51
CA VAL A 44 35.55 25.54 -35.99
C VAL A 44 35.52 25.68 -37.51
N THR A 45 36.22 26.67 -38.05
CA THR A 45 36.28 26.89 -39.51
C THR A 45 37.66 26.54 -40.04
N VAL A 46 37.68 25.78 -41.14
CA VAL A 46 38.89 25.42 -41.90
C VAL A 46 38.68 25.77 -43.37
N GLY A 47 39.64 26.50 -43.96
CA GLY A 47 39.55 27.02 -45.33
C GLY A 47 38.68 28.28 -45.46
N GLU A 48 38.50 28.76 -46.69
CA GLU A 48 37.68 29.93 -47.00
C GLU A 48 36.37 29.55 -47.70
N LYS A 49 35.26 30.16 -47.26
CA LYS A 49 33.93 29.89 -47.81
C LYS A 49 33.81 30.44 -49.23
N GLN A 50 33.61 29.55 -50.19
CA GLN A 50 33.31 29.91 -51.58
C GLN A 50 31.79 29.96 -51.78
N GLU A 51 31.24 31.14 -52.10
CA GLU A 51 29.79 31.34 -52.24
C GLU A 51 29.17 30.52 -53.37
N THR A 52 29.95 30.17 -54.39
CA THR A 52 29.51 29.39 -55.55
C THR A 52 29.48 27.88 -55.31
N LYS A 53 30.04 27.39 -54.20
CA LYS A 53 30.12 25.95 -53.88
C LYS A 53 28.98 25.56 -52.93
N PRO A 54 28.14 24.55 -53.26
CA PRO A 54 27.06 24.11 -52.38
C PRO A 54 27.62 23.61 -51.04
N ASN A 55 26.85 23.72 -49.96
CA ASN A 55 27.25 23.26 -48.63
C ASN A 55 26.31 22.17 -48.13
N LYS A 56 26.85 21.04 -47.65
CA LYS A 56 26.09 19.93 -47.08
C LYS A 56 26.33 19.82 -45.58
N THR A 57 25.24 19.71 -44.83
CA THR A 57 25.26 19.66 -43.36
C THR A 57 25.01 18.24 -42.84
N ILE A 58 25.89 17.74 -41.97
CA ILE A 58 25.82 16.43 -41.35
C ILE A 58 25.64 16.60 -39.85
N LEU A 59 24.65 15.94 -39.25
CA LEU A 59 24.49 15.83 -37.80
C LEU A 59 24.99 14.46 -37.34
N LEU A 60 26.08 14.41 -36.58
CA LEU A 60 26.62 13.17 -36.02
C LEU A 60 26.09 12.96 -34.60
N VAL A 61 25.40 11.84 -34.37
CA VAL A 61 24.89 11.46 -33.05
C VAL A 61 25.24 10.02 -32.73
N GLY A 62 25.50 9.75 -31.46
CA GLY A 62 25.89 8.42 -31.01
C GLY A 62 26.48 8.44 -29.61
N GLU A 63 26.65 7.27 -29.02
CA GLU A 63 27.13 7.15 -27.65
C GLU A 63 28.56 7.68 -27.46
N ALA A 64 28.92 7.90 -26.20
CA ALA A 64 30.29 8.16 -25.81
C ALA A 64 31.27 7.11 -26.36
N GLY A 65 32.41 7.57 -26.87
CA GLY A 65 33.46 6.70 -27.37
C GLY A 65 33.13 5.90 -28.63
N THR A 66 32.01 6.16 -29.34
CA THR A 66 31.70 5.51 -30.64
C THR A 66 32.57 5.98 -31.79
N GLY A 67 33.49 6.92 -31.59
CA GLY A 67 34.42 7.39 -32.62
C GLY A 67 33.83 8.48 -33.54
N LYS A 68 32.90 9.31 -33.03
CA LYS A 68 32.35 10.46 -33.77
C LYS A 68 33.43 11.43 -34.20
N SER A 69 34.30 11.85 -33.28
CA SER A 69 35.40 12.78 -33.56
C SER A 69 36.46 12.19 -34.49
N THR A 70 36.79 10.89 -34.34
CA THR A 70 37.64 10.18 -35.30
C THR A 70 37.03 10.17 -36.70
N LEU A 71 35.70 10.03 -36.81
CA LEU A 71 35.00 10.10 -38.09
C LEU A 71 35.06 11.52 -38.70
N VAL A 72 35.05 12.58 -37.88
CA VAL A 72 35.29 13.96 -38.35
C VAL A 72 36.68 14.09 -38.99
N ASN A 73 37.72 13.57 -38.33
CA ASN A 73 39.09 13.54 -38.86
C ASN A 73 39.16 12.75 -40.18
N ALA A 74 38.53 11.59 -40.25
CA ALA A 74 38.49 10.79 -41.48
C ALA A 74 37.74 11.48 -42.64
N LEU A 75 36.61 12.14 -42.35
CA LEU A 75 35.85 12.92 -43.32
C LEU A 75 36.68 14.08 -43.88
N PHE A 76 37.43 14.77 -43.01
CA PHE A 76 38.32 15.85 -43.44
C PHE A 76 39.41 15.35 -44.39
N ASN A 77 40.15 14.30 -44.00
CA ASN A 77 41.22 13.74 -44.83
C ASN A 77 40.71 13.26 -46.19
N TYR A 78 39.52 12.63 -46.22
CA TYR A 78 38.88 12.25 -47.47
C TYR A 78 38.48 13.48 -48.32
N ALA A 79 37.93 14.51 -47.70
CA ALA A 79 37.50 15.74 -48.38
C ALA A 79 38.66 16.49 -49.04
N VAL A 80 39.82 16.55 -48.38
CA VAL A 80 41.05 17.17 -48.94
C VAL A 80 41.84 16.21 -49.85
N GLY A 81 41.44 14.95 -49.90
CA GLY A 81 41.91 13.96 -50.87
C GLY A 81 43.21 13.24 -50.51
N VAL A 82 43.50 13.11 -49.21
CA VAL A 82 44.60 12.24 -48.74
C VAL A 82 44.37 10.82 -49.24
N LYS A 83 45.45 10.17 -49.68
CA LYS A 83 45.51 8.78 -50.10
C LYS A 83 46.41 7.98 -49.17
N PHE A 84 46.31 6.65 -49.22
CA PHE A 84 47.16 5.78 -48.41
C PHE A 84 48.64 6.01 -48.72
N GLU A 85 49.00 6.16 -49.99
CA GLU A 85 50.37 6.33 -50.47
C GLU A 85 50.97 7.70 -50.10
N ASP A 86 50.15 8.67 -49.70
CA ASP A 86 50.63 10.00 -49.32
C ASP A 86 51.40 9.98 -47.98
N GLU A 87 51.25 8.92 -47.17
CA GLU A 87 51.87 8.80 -45.83
C GLU A 87 51.66 10.04 -44.94
N ILE A 88 50.48 10.66 -45.03
CA ILE A 88 50.09 11.86 -44.25
C ILE A 88 48.74 11.62 -43.59
N TRP A 89 48.55 12.22 -42.41
CA TRP A 89 47.24 12.32 -41.75
C TRP A 89 47.05 13.70 -41.12
N PHE A 90 45.90 14.33 -41.36
CA PHE A 90 45.54 15.62 -40.76
C PHE A 90 44.53 15.44 -39.62
N GLN A 91 44.78 16.04 -38.47
CA GLN A 91 43.86 16.10 -37.33
C GLN A 91 43.19 17.47 -37.26
N VAL A 92 41.87 17.50 -37.46
CA VAL A 92 41.03 18.68 -37.18
C VAL A 92 40.63 18.70 -35.71
N VAL A 93 40.38 17.51 -35.16
CA VAL A 93 40.09 17.25 -33.74
C VAL A 93 41.34 16.65 -33.09
N ASP A 94 41.83 17.28 -32.02
CA ASP A 94 42.99 16.82 -31.23
C ASP A 94 42.55 15.67 -30.30
N GLU A 95 42.82 14.43 -30.70
CA GLU A 95 42.44 13.23 -29.95
C GLU A 95 43.37 12.98 -28.73
N ASN A 96 44.53 13.67 -28.65
CA ASN A 96 45.57 13.41 -27.64
C ASN A 96 45.44 14.32 -26.40
N LYS A 97 44.88 15.54 -26.53
CA LYS A 97 44.59 16.42 -25.37
C LYS A 97 43.40 15.96 -24.53
N GLU A 98 42.53 15.10 -25.04
CA GLU A 98 41.39 14.53 -24.28
C GLU A 98 41.83 13.48 -23.23
N SER A 99 43.12 13.10 -23.20
CA SER A 99 43.63 12.01 -22.35
C SER A 99 44.40 12.44 -21.08
N ARG A 100 44.73 13.72 -20.90
CA ARG A 100 45.68 14.16 -19.84
C ARG A 100 45.10 14.96 -18.67
N ASP A 101 43.87 15.45 -18.77
CA ASP A 101 43.14 16.01 -17.62
C ASP A 101 41.82 15.25 -17.46
N THR A 102 41.68 14.54 -16.33
CA THR A 102 40.46 13.91 -15.79
C THR A 102 39.31 13.71 -16.79
N GLY A 103 39.24 12.53 -17.42
CA GLY A 103 38.08 11.99 -18.16
C GLY A 103 37.08 13.02 -18.68
N SER A 104 37.37 13.68 -19.80
CA SER A 104 36.41 14.56 -20.47
C SER A 104 36.30 14.19 -21.94
N GLN A 105 35.15 13.61 -22.26
CA GLN A 105 34.56 13.56 -23.59
C GLN A 105 34.35 14.97 -24.14
N THR A 106 34.12 15.11 -25.44
CA THR A 106 33.68 16.37 -26.07
C THR A 106 32.53 16.98 -25.26
N SER A 107 32.78 18.06 -24.50
CA SER A 107 31.84 18.56 -23.49
C SER A 107 30.76 19.50 -24.06
N ASP A 108 30.82 19.79 -25.36
CA ASP A 108 29.98 20.77 -26.03
C ASP A 108 29.62 20.33 -27.47
N VAL A 109 28.55 20.87 -28.03
CA VAL A 109 28.19 20.68 -29.45
C VAL A 109 29.14 21.55 -30.29
N ILE A 110 29.88 20.92 -31.20
CA ILE A 110 30.88 21.59 -32.03
C ILE A 110 30.44 21.56 -33.50
N VAL A 111 30.48 22.71 -34.15
CA VAL A 111 30.16 22.85 -35.58
C VAL A 111 31.46 23.02 -36.38
N TYR A 112 31.87 21.99 -37.11
CA TYR A 112 33.01 22.03 -38.02
C TYR A 112 32.57 22.48 -39.40
N GLN A 113 33.08 23.62 -39.86
CA GLN A 113 32.86 24.16 -41.18
C GLN A 113 34.12 23.97 -42.02
N ILE A 114 34.06 23.01 -42.95
CA ILE A 114 35.17 22.62 -43.82
C ILE A 114 34.88 23.19 -45.22
N PHE A 115 35.54 24.31 -45.52
CA PHE A 115 35.40 25.03 -46.78
C PHE A 115 36.59 24.75 -47.73
N GLY A 116 36.50 25.28 -48.95
CA GLY A 116 37.33 24.91 -50.11
C GLY A 116 38.85 24.94 -49.89
N PHE A 117 39.54 23.98 -50.53
CA PHE A 117 40.98 23.98 -50.86
C PHE A 117 41.09 23.66 -52.37
N GLU A 118 42.14 24.13 -53.05
CA GLU A 118 42.24 24.08 -54.53
C GLU A 118 42.12 22.67 -55.16
N ASN A 119 42.32 21.59 -54.40
CA ASN A 119 42.33 20.19 -54.88
C ASN A 119 41.36 19.23 -54.13
N GLN A 120 40.15 19.69 -53.77
CA GLN A 120 39.19 18.88 -53.00
C GLN A 120 38.54 17.72 -53.78
N THR A 121 38.35 16.60 -53.10
CA THR A 121 37.65 15.40 -53.61
C THR A 121 36.15 15.62 -53.74
N LEU A 122 35.56 16.49 -52.91
CA LEU A 122 34.11 16.67 -52.80
C LEU A 122 33.61 17.85 -53.65
N PRO A 123 32.47 17.69 -54.35
CA PRO A 123 31.86 18.76 -55.15
C PRO A 123 31.15 19.83 -54.30
N PHE A 124 31.05 19.65 -52.98
CA PHE A 124 30.41 20.56 -52.01
C PHE A 124 31.32 20.81 -50.79
N SER A 125 31.07 21.92 -50.10
CA SER A 125 31.61 22.19 -48.76
C SER A 125 30.87 21.38 -47.70
N LEU A 126 31.53 21.11 -46.58
CA LEU A 126 30.97 20.31 -45.49
C LEU A 126 30.77 21.14 -44.23
N THR A 127 29.59 21.01 -43.62
CA THR A 127 29.33 21.43 -42.25
C THR A 127 29.00 20.19 -41.42
N ILE A 128 29.78 19.90 -40.39
CA ILE A 128 29.59 18.73 -39.52
C ILE A 128 29.25 19.23 -38.11
N ILE A 129 28.07 18.87 -37.63
CA ILE A 129 27.64 19.08 -36.25
C ILE A 129 28.04 17.84 -35.47
N ASP A 130 29.11 17.94 -34.70
CA ASP A 130 29.57 16.90 -33.78
C ASP A 130 28.91 17.10 -32.42
N THR A 131 28.21 16.07 -31.96
CA THR A 131 27.57 16.09 -30.65
C THR A 131 28.45 15.39 -29.62
N PRO A 132 28.40 15.79 -28.33
CA PRO A 132 28.98 15.01 -27.26
C PRO A 132 28.51 13.55 -27.25
N GLY A 133 29.28 12.69 -26.60
CA GLY A 133 28.84 11.34 -26.28
C GLY A 133 27.56 11.33 -25.48
N TYR A 134 26.50 10.73 -26.00
CA TYR A 134 25.35 10.42 -25.15
C TYR A 134 25.75 9.28 -24.19
N GLY A 135 25.75 9.55 -22.88
CA GLY A 135 25.74 8.52 -21.84
C GLY A 135 27.03 8.24 -21.04
N ASP A 136 27.62 9.25 -20.41
CA ASP A 136 28.44 9.05 -19.20
C ASP A 136 27.56 8.81 -17.96
N THR A 137 28.04 8.02 -17.01
CA THR A 137 27.34 7.59 -15.79
C THR A 137 27.05 8.71 -14.78
N GLN A 138 27.28 9.97 -15.14
CA GLN A 138 26.91 11.13 -14.33
C GLN A 138 26.18 12.14 -15.21
N ASP A 139 24.96 12.48 -14.79
CA ASP A 139 24.05 13.50 -15.32
C ASP A 139 23.25 13.18 -16.59
N VAL A 140 21.99 12.76 -16.41
CA VAL A 140 20.93 12.98 -17.40
C VAL A 140 20.83 14.48 -17.78
N GLU A 141 21.20 15.37 -16.86
CA GLU A 141 21.35 16.81 -17.09
C GLU A 141 22.30 17.12 -18.27
N HIS A 142 23.32 16.27 -18.51
CA HIS A 142 24.23 16.41 -19.64
C HIS A 142 23.48 16.18 -20.98
N ASN A 143 22.68 15.12 -21.09
CA ASN A 143 21.89 14.83 -22.29
C ASN A 143 20.81 15.91 -22.53
N ILE A 144 20.21 16.45 -21.48
CA ILE A 144 19.27 17.59 -21.57
C ILE A 144 20.00 18.82 -22.13
N ARG A 145 21.19 19.14 -21.60
CA ARG A 145 21.99 20.28 -22.07
C ARG A 145 22.39 20.10 -23.54
N ILE A 146 22.75 18.90 -23.99
CA ILE A 146 23.01 18.61 -25.42
C ILE A 146 21.77 18.89 -26.26
N ASN A 147 20.61 18.35 -25.86
CA ASN A 147 19.37 18.53 -26.59
C ASN A 147 18.96 20.01 -26.63
N GLN A 148 19.09 20.74 -25.52
CA GLN A 148 18.81 22.17 -25.45
C GLN A 148 19.74 22.97 -26.38
N LYS A 149 21.04 22.65 -26.41
CA LYS A 149 21.99 23.30 -27.33
C LYS A 149 21.68 23.00 -28.80
N LEU A 150 21.24 21.79 -29.12
CA LEU A 150 20.76 21.46 -30.47
C LEU A 150 19.49 22.24 -30.82
N MET A 151 18.57 22.44 -29.87
CA MET A 151 17.39 23.30 -30.07
C MET A 151 17.78 24.75 -30.34
N GLU A 152 18.69 25.30 -29.54
CA GLU A 152 19.23 26.65 -29.75
C GLU A 152 19.91 26.79 -31.13
N LEU A 153 20.68 25.77 -31.55
CA LEU A 153 21.34 25.74 -32.86
C LEU A 153 20.37 25.79 -34.03
N PHE A 154 19.26 25.05 -33.96
CA PHE A 154 18.27 25.00 -35.05
C PHE A 154 17.28 26.17 -35.04
N GLN A 155 17.04 26.80 -33.88
CA GLN A 155 16.09 27.91 -33.74
C GLN A 155 16.73 29.32 -33.86
N SER A 156 18.06 29.41 -33.77
CA SER A 156 18.80 30.67 -33.92
C SER A 156 18.71 31.24 -35.34
N ALA A 157 18.52 32.56 -35.47
CA ALA A 157 18.54 33.25 -36.76
C ALA A 157 19.89 33.13 -37.48
N ASP A 158 20.99 33.08 -36.72
CA ASP A 158 22.37 32.86 -37.20
C ASP A 158 22.79 31.38 -37.13
N GLY A 159 21.83 30.48 -36.88
CA GLY A 159 22.03 29.04 -36.68
C GLY A 159 22.07 28.20 -37.95
N ILE A 160 22.04 26.87 -37.80
CA ILE A 160 21.98 25.95 -38.94
C ILE A 160 20.52 25.71 -39.31
N GLN A 161 20.13 26.19 -40.50
CA GLN A 161 18.76 26.11 -40.98
C GLN A 161 18.42 24.78 -41.67
N GLU A 162 19.44 24.08 -42.19
CA GLU A 162 19.25 22.85 -42.98
C GLU A 162 20.22 21.74 -42.58
N VAL A 163 19.68 20.56 -42.31
CA VAL A 163 20.43 19.32 -42.07
C VAL A 163 20.19 18.37 -43.24
N HIS A 164 21.25 17.93 -43.90
CA HIS A 164 21.14 17.06 -45.07
C HIS A 164 21.17 15.58 -44.69
N THR A 165 21.90 15.22 -43.64
CA THR A 165 22.01 13.81 -43.19
C THR A 165 22.21 13.75 -41.69
N VAL A 166 21.56 12.77 -41.05
CA VAL A 166 21.77 12.41 -39.65
C VAL A 166 22.55 11.09 -39.61
N GLY A 167 23.78 11.14 -39.15
CA GLY A 167 24.63 9.97 -38.98
C GLY A 167 24.47 9.36 -37.59
N LEU A 168 23.88 8.17 -37.49
CA LEU A 168 23.87 7.36 -36.27
C LEU A 168 25.21 6.62 -36.16
N VAL A 169 26.13 7.13 -35.33
CA VAL A 169 27.49 6.60 -35.19
C VAL A 169 27.54 5.47 -34.16
N MET A 170 27.91 4.27 -34.61
CA MET A 170 27.90 3.03 -33.82
C MET A 170 29.17 2.22 -34.06
N LYS A 171 29.61 1.43 -33.07
CA LYS A 171 30.73 0.47 -33.27
C LYS A 171 30.23 -0.82 -33.91
N ASP A 172 30.98 -1.36 -34.87
CA ASP A 172 30.59 -2.57 -35.62
C ASP A 172 30.48 -3.85 -34.76
N ARG A 173 31.22 -3.94 -33.64
CA ARG A 173 31.32 -5.14 -32.78
C ARG A 173 30.88 -4.96 -31.33
N LYS A 174 30.52 -3.75 -30.90
CA LYS A 174 30.03 -3.46 -29.55
C LYS A 174 28.73 -2.66 -29.66
N ASN A 175 27.72 -3.13 -28.93
CA ASN A 175 26.38 -2.58 -28.71
C ASN A 175 25.25 -2.98 -29.69
N PRO A 176 24.29 -3.81 -29.23
CA PRO A 176 22.93 -3.78 -29.78
C PRO A 176 22.31 -2.42 -29.41
N VAL A 177 21.50 -1.87 -30.31
CA VAL A 177 20.71 -0.66 -30.07
C VAL A 177 20.07 -0.71 -28.68
N ASN A 178 20.35 0.30 -27.85
CA ASN A 178 19.80 0.44 -26.51
C ASN A 178 18.77 1.58 -26.43
N ASP A 179 18.10 1.70 -25.29
CA ASP A 179 17.10 2.74 -25.02
C ASP A 179 17.64 4.17 -25.24
N ARG A 180 18.96 4.36 -25.15
CA ARG A 180 19.64 5.65 -25.38
C ARG A 180 19.68 6.02 -26.85
N LEU A 181 20.07 5.09 -27.73
CA LEU A 181 20.03 5.35 -29.17
C LEU A 181 18.59 5.56 -29.65
N LYS A 182 17.64 4.85 -29.03
CA LYS A 182 16.20 5.06 -29.24
C LYS A 182 15.75 6.45 -28.79
N TYR A 183 16.17 6.90 -27.61
CA TYR A 183 15.92 8.25 -27.10
C TYR A 183 16.44 9.35 -28.05
N ILE A 184 17.68 9.21 -28.53
CA ILE A 184 18.28 10.14 -29.51
C ILE A 184 17.46 10.16 -30.80
N TYR A 185 17.11 8.98 -31.32
CA TYR A 185 16.29 8.85 -32.52
C TYR A 185 14.91 9.51 -32.34
N ASP A 186 14.24 9.29 -31.22
CA ASP A 186 12.92 9.87 -30.94
C ASP A 186 13.02 11.40 -30.77
N PHE A 187 14.09 11.91 -30.16
CA PHE A 187 14.37 13.35 -30.12
C PHE A 187 14.54 13.94 -31.53
N ILE A 188 15.40 13.37 -32.37
CA ILE A 188 15.62 13.86 -33.74
C ILE A 188 14.33 13.79 -34.56
N LYS A 189 13.57 12.70 -34.43
CA LYS A 189 12.25 12.56 -35.05
C LYS A 189 11.26 13.61 -34.56
N SER A 190 11.33 14.03 -33.30
CA SER A 190 10.50 15.11 -32.77
C SER A 190 10.82 16.48 -33.40
N GLN A 191 12.07 16.71 -33.80
CA GLN A 191 12.52 17.97 -34.37
C GLN A 191 12.23 18.11 -35.88
N PHE A 192 12.41 17.02 -36.63
CA PHE A 192 12.32 17.03 -38.09
C PHE A 192 11.08 16.29 -38.63
N GLY A 193 10.33 15.60 -37.76
CA GLY A 193 9.16 14.79 -38.13
C GLY A 193 9.49 13.51 -38.87
N LYS A 194 8.47 12.82 -39.42
CA LYS A 194 8.63 11.51 -40.08
C LYS A 194 9.54 11.52 -41.32
N ASP A 195 9.74 12.68 -41.97
CA ASP A 195 10.57 12.76 -43.17
C ASP A 195 12.07 12.56 -42.90
N VAL A 196 12.53 12.77 -41.65
CA VAL A 196 13.93 12.54 -41.25
C VAL A 196 14.37 11.09 -41.44
N GLU A 197 13.44 10.15 -41.42
CA GLU A 197 13.71 8.72 -41.61
C GLU A 197 14.42 8.46 -42.96
N LYS A 198 14.20 9.31 -43.98
CA LYS A 198 14.85 9.21 -45.30
C LYS A 198 16.28 9.74 -45.35
N ASN A 199 16.72 10.46 -44.32
CA ASN A 199 18.02 11.13 -44.23
C ASN A 199 18.88 10.60 -43.08
N ILE A 200 18.37 9.62 -42.31
CA ILE A 200 19.13 8.93 -41.27
C ILE A 200 19.96 7.79 -41.90
N VAL A 201 21.26 7.78 -41.61
CA VAL A 201 22.21 6.75 -42.09
C VAL A 201 22.97 6.15 -40.91
N ALA A 202 23.17 4.83 -40.93
CA ALA A 202 24.02 4.16 -39.94
C ALA A 202 25.50 4.28 -40.32
N LEU A 203 26.32 4.85 -39.43
CA LEU A 203 27.75 5.07 -39.64
C LEU A 203 28.54 4.18 -38.67
N MET A 204 29.21 3.17 -39.21
CA MET A 204 29.78 2.08 -38.42
C MET A 204 31.28 2.22 -38.30
N THR A 205 31.75 2.59 -37.12
CA THR A 205 33.16 2.77 -36.79
C THR A 205 33.78 1.47 -36.28
N ASN A 206 35.11 1.40 -36.30
CA ASN A 206 35.89 0.21 -35.94
C ASN A 206 35.47 -1.05 -36.73
N SER A 207 35.05 -0.87 -37.99
CA SER A 207 34.62 -1.95 -38.86
C SER A 207 35.78 -2.57 -39.61
N GLN A 208 35.76 -3.89 -39.77
CA GLN A 208 36.72 -4.62 -40.62
C GLN A 208 36.17 -4.87 -42.04
N GLY A 209 35.07 -4.21 -42.42
CA GLY A 209 34.45 -4.33 -43.75
C GLY A 209 33.56 -5.56 -43.94
N ASN A 210 33.24 -6.30 -42.87
CA ASN A 210 32.30 -7.42 -42.91
C ASN A 210 30.85 -6.92 -42.93
N PRO A 211 29.88 -7.65 -43.55
CA PRO A 211 28.48 -7.24 -43.55
C PRO A 211 27.92 -7.02 -42.13
N PRO A 212 27.34 -5.84 -41.81
CA PRO A 212 26.98 -5.49 -40.44
C PRO A 212 25.61 -6.05 -39.98
N LYS A 213 25.43 -7.37 -40.07
CA LYS A 213 24.13 -8.03 -39.83
C LYS A 213 23.54 -7.73 -38.44
N ASN A 214 24.37 -7.74 -37.40
CA ASN A 214 23.93 -7.59 -36.01
C ASN A 214 23.39 -6.18 -35.73
N VAL A 215 24.06 -5.15 -36.23
CA VAL A 215 23.65 -3.76 -36.04
C VAL A 215 22.39 -3.45 -36.84
N LEU A 216 22.28 -3.97 -38.07
CA LEU A 216 21.07 -3.82 -38.88
C LEU A 216 19.85 -4.50 -38.24
N GLN A 217 20.03 -5.71 -37.69
CA GLN A 217 18.97 -6.39 -36.93
C GLN A 217 18.58 -5.63 -35.66
N ALA A 218 19.55 -5.05 -34.95
CA ALA A 218 19.28 -4.29 -33.74
C ALA A 218 18.51 -2.97 -34.02
N LEU A 219 18.80 -2.29 -35.13
CA LEU A 219 18.03 -1.11 -35.57
C LEU A 219 16.57 -1.48 -35.88
N GLU A 220 16.36 -2.62 -36.54
CA GLU A 220 15.03 -3.14 -36.84
C GLU A 220 14.26 -3.53 -35.57
N ALA A 221 14.91 -4.26 -34.64
CA ALA A 221 14.33 -4.66 -33.36
C ALA A 221 13.94 -3.46 -32.48
N ALA A 222 14.71 -2.37 -32.53
CA ALA A 222 14.44 -1.14 -31.78
C ALA A 222 13.47 -0.18 -32.50
N ASN A 223 12.91 -0.58 -33.66
CA ASN A 223 12.03 0.26 -34.48
C ASN A 223 12.64 1.63 -34.83
N ILE A 224 13.97 1.65 -35.07
CA ILE A 224 14.69 2.82 -35.57
C ILE A 224 14.68 2.76 -37.10
N LYS A 225 14.06 3.75 -37.74
CA LYS A 225 13.92 3.79 -39.20
C LYS A 225 15.03 4.66 -39.80
N CYS A 226 15.82 4.05 -40.66
CA CYS A 226 16.85 4.72 -41.46
C CYS A 226 16.45 4.76 -42.93
N ALA A 227 17.21 5.53 -43.71
CA ALA A 227 17.08 5.57 -45.16
C ALA A 227 17.23 4.15 -45.71
N LYS A 228 16.46 3.80 -46.73
CA LYS A 228 16.50 2.47 -47.34
C LYS A 228 17.15 2.52 -48.71
N ASN A 229 18.02 1.55 -48.99
CA ASN A 229 18.58 1.33 -50.32
C ASN A 229 17.55 0.62 -51.24
N GLU A 230 17.90 0.39 -52.50
CA GLU A 230 17.05 -0.29 -53.50
C GLU A 230 16.58 -1.69 -53.05
N LYS A 231 17.34 -2.35 -52.17
CA LYS A 231 17.02 -3.65 -51.58
C LYS A 231 16.15 -3.56 -50.32
N LYS A 232 15.59 -2.38 -50.01
CA LYS A 232 14.80 -2.07 -48.81
C LYS A 232 15.56 -2.26 -47.47
N GLN A 233 16.89 -2.31 -47.50
CA GLN A 233 17.73 -2.41 -46.32
C GLN A 233 18.20 -1.04 -45.83
N PRO A 234 18.48 -0.86 -44.53
CA PRO A 234 19.04 0.39 -44.03
C PRO A 234 20.35 0.76 -44.74
N VAL A 235 20.43 2.01 -45.20
CA VAL A 235 21.66 2.60 -45.75
C VAL A 235 22.68 2.70 -44.63
N HIS A 236 23.88 2.19 -44.89
CA HIS A 236 24.97 2.17 -43.93
C HIS A 236 26.32 2.39 -44.62
N SER A 237 27.28 2.94 -43.88
CA SER A 237 28.67 3.10 -44.30
C SER A 237 29.60 2.63 -43.18
N GLN A 238 30.74 2.04 -43.56
CA GLN A 238 31.67 1.39 -42.63
C GLN A 238 33.04 2.07 -42.69
N PHE A 239 33.64 2.26 -41.52
CA PHE A 239 34.91 2.95 -41.33
C PHE A 239 35.78 2.14 -40.36
N ASP A 240 37.03 1.91 -40.73
CA ASP A 240 38.03 1.23 -39.89
C ASP A 240 38.93 2.32 -39.27
N ASN A 241 38.72 2.70 -38.02
CA ASN A 241 39.27 3.91 -37.37
C ASN A 241 40.80 3.93 -37.12
N ARG A 242 41.61 3.27 -37.97
CA ARG A 242 43.05 3.05 -37.76
C ARG A 242 43.93 3.80 -38.77
N GLN A 243 43.40 4.84 -39.42
CA GLN A 243 44.12 5.54 -40.49
C GLN A 243 45.39 6.26 -40.04
N ASP A 244 45.49 6.61 -38.77
CA ASP A 244 46.60 7.35 -38.15
C ASP A 244 47.55 6.46 -37.34
N GLU A 245 47.31 5.14 -37.31
CA GLU A 245 48.22 4.18 -36.69
C GLU A 245 49.55 4.11 -37.46
N GLU A 246 50.64 3.94 -36.71
CA GLU A 246 51.98 3.83 -37.28
C GLU A 246 52.11 2.58 -38.16
N ARG A 247 52.65 2.79 -39.36
CA ARG A 247 52.92 1.76 -40.35
C ARG A 247 54.29 1.15 -40.08
N THR A 248 54.27 -0.12 -39.75
CA THR A 248 55.42 -1.00 -39.55
C THR A 248 55.33 -2.16 -40.53
N GLU A 249 56.40 -2.95 -40.68
CA GLU A 249 56.39 -4.13 -41.56
C GLU A 249 55.22 -5.09 -41.25
N ASP A 250 54.81 -5.21 -39.98
CA ASP A 250 53.71 -6.07 -39.55
C ASP A 250 52.32 -5.43 -39.68
N THR A 251 52.22 -4.09 -39.72
CA THR A 251 50.94 -3.37 -39.71
C THR A 251 50.54 -2.78 -41.06
N GLU A 252 51.46 -2.65 -42.02
CA GLU A 252 51.20 -2.00 -43.33
C GLU A 252 50.03 -2.63 -44.10
N VAL A 253 50.03 -3.95 -44.29
CA VAL A 253 48.95 -4.67 -45.02
C VAL A 253 47.61 -4.60 -44.27
N PRO A 254 47.52 -4.82 -42.95
CA PRO A 254 46.30 -4.55 -42.18
C PRO A 254 45.77 -3.11 -42.28
N LEU A 255 46.66 -2.11 -42.31
CA LEU A 255 46.30 -0.69 -42.37
C LEU A 255 45.89 -0.24 -43.78
N GLU A 256 46.49 -0.79 -44.83
CA GLU A 256 46.02 -0.58 -46.20
C GLU A 256 44.58 -1.13 -46.38
N ASN A 257 44.30 -2.30 -45.80
CA ASN A 257 42.94 -2.83 -45.79
C ASN A 257 41.97 -1.96 -44.98
N ALA A 258 42.38 -1.45 -43.81
CA ALA A 258 41.60 -0.49 -43.03
C ALA A 258 41.29 0.77 -43.84
N TRP A 259 42.29 1.31 -44.55
CA TRP A 259 42.13 2.45 -45.45
C TRP A 259 41.10 2.17 -46.54
N ARG A 260 41.19 1.02 -47.23
CA ARG A 260 40.25 0.62 -48.29
C ARG A 260 38.81 0.45 -47.78
N VAL A 261 38.62 -0.03 -46.55
CA VAL A 261 37.30 -0.11 -45.91
C VAL A 261 36.72 1.29 -45.72
N THR A 262 37.47 2.19 -45.11
CA THR A 262 37.07 3.59 -44.89
C THR A 262 36.84 4.34 -46.19
N GLU A 263 37.71 4.20 -47.19
CA GLU A 263 37.55 4.85 -48.50
C GLU A 263 36.25 4.40 -49.20
N ARG A 264 35.94 3.10 -49.16
CA ARG A 264 34.69 2.57 -49.68
C ARG A 264 33.48 3.10 -48.90
N GLY A 265 33.60 3.18 -47.57
CA GLY A 265 32.60 3.79 -46.70
C GLY A 265 32.33 5.25 -47.05
N MET A 266 33.39 6.04 -47.21
CA MET A 266 33.32 7.45 -47.59
C MET A 266 32.66 7.64 -48.94
N LYS A 267 33.06 6.89 -49.98
CA LYS A 267 32.43 6.95 -51.32
C LYS A 267 30.92 6.71 -51.26
N ARG A 268 30.49 5.71 -50.47
CA ARG A 268 29.05 5.41 -50.28
C ARG A 268 28.33 6.53 -49.54
N PHE A 269 28.94 7.02 -48.46
CA PHE A 269 28.35 8.05 -47.62
C PHE A 269 28.23 9.38 -48.36
N THR A 270 29.24 9.79 -49.12
CA THR A 270 29.23 11.06 -49.86
C THR A 270 28.28 11.01 -51.04
N ALA A 271 28.16 9.87 -51.74
CA ALA A 271 27.15 9.67 -52.77
C ALA A 271 25.72 9.76 -52.22
N PHE A 272 25.48 9.28 -51.00
CA PHE A 272 24.20 9.47 -50.32
C PHE A 272 23.96 10.95 -49.98
N LEU A 273 24.98 11.63 -49.43
CA LEU A 273 24.90 13.02 -49.02
C LEU A 273 24.65 13.99 -50.20
N GLU A 274 25.25 13.73 -51.37
CA GLU A 274 25.02 14.48 -52.61
C GLU A 274 23.53 14.53 -52.98
N ASN A 275 22.89 13.36 -52.91
CA ASN A 275 21.49 13.16 -53.32
C ASN A 275 20.49 13.41 -52.19
N SER A 276 20.96 13.71 -50.97
CA SER A 276 20.07 13.93 -49.82
C SER A 276 19.42 15.31 -49.89
N PRO A 277 18.08 15.41 -49.81
CA PRO A 277 17.36 16.68 -49.74
C PRO A 277 17.61 17.34 -48.36
N PRO A 278 17.60 18.69 -48.28
CA PRO A 278 17.72 19.38 -47.00
C PRO A 278 16.50 19.12 -46.13
N LEU A 279 16.73 18.84 -44.84
CA LEU A 279 15.71 18.84 -43.80
C LEU A 279 15.73 20.18 -43.08
N GLN A 280 14.56 20.80 -42.98
CA GLN A 280 14.33 21.95 -42.12
C GLN A 280 13.61 21.49 -40.85
N GLN A 281 13.87 22.15 -39.72
CA GLN A 281 13.15 21.87 -38.47
C GLN A 281 11.65 22.06 -38.70
N LYS A 282 10.81 21.14 -38.21
CA LYS A 282 9.36 21.34 -38.28
C LYS A 282 8.98 22.51 -37.39
N VAL A 283 8.39 23.55 -38.00
CA VAL A 283 7.58 24.51 -37.26
C VAL A 283 6.44 23.73 -36.60
N VAL A 284 6.33 23.79 -35.27
CA VAL A 284 5.20 23.17 -34.56
C VAL A 284 3.91 23.81 -35.09
N MET A 285 3.10 23.02 -35.81
CA MET A 285 1.81 23.46 -36.35
C MET A 285 0.93 24.02 -35.22
N GLU A 286 0.16 25.08 -35.47
CA GLU A 286 -0.73 25.68 -34.47
C GLU A 286 -1.69 24.66 -33.83
N VAL A 287 -2.12 23.65 -34.59
CA VAL A 287 -2.95 22.53 -34.12
C VAL A 287 -2.25 21.69 -33.03
N GLU A 288 -0.95 21.44 -33.18
CA GLU A 288 -0.14 20.68 -32.21
C GLU A 288 0.07 21.47 -30.91
N LYS A 289 0.32 22.78 -31.01
CA LYS A 289 0.44 23.66 -29.83
C LYS A 289 -0.86 23.68 -29.03
N GLU A 290 -1.98 23.81 -29.72
CA GLU A 290 -3.30 23.80 -29.08
C GLU A 290 -3.60 22.45 -28.42
N ARG A 291 -3.16 21.33 -29.01
CA ARG A 291 -3.28 20.00 -28.39
C ARG A 291 -2.50 19.91 -27.07
N ILE A 292 -1.21 20.24 -27.10
CA ILE A 292 -0.33 20.22 -25.91
C ILE A 292 -0.92 21.10 -24.81
N ARG A 293 -1.38 22.30 -25.18
CA ARG A 293 -2.02 23.24 -24.26
C ARG A 293 -3.25 22.65 -23.59
N LEU A 294 -4.17 22.06 -24.36
CA LEU A 294 -5.40 21.48 -23.81
C LEU A 294 -5.10 20.31 -22.88
N THR A 295 -4.16 19.43 -23.24
CA THR A 295 -3.73 18.32 -22.38
C THR A 295 -3.18 18.83 -21.05
N ALA A 296 -2.28 19.82 -21.08
CA ALA A 296 -1.71 20.43 -19.88
C ALA A 296 -2.78 21.08 -18.98
N CYS A 297 -3.76 21.79 -19.58
CA CYS A 297 -4.88 22.36 -18.84
C CYS A 297 -5.71 21.28 -18.14
N ILE A 298 -5.98 20.15 -18.83
CA ILE A 298 -6.77 19.07 -18.23
C ILE A 298 -6.01 18.41 -17.08
N GLN A 299 -4.71 18.15 -17.22
CA GLN A 299 -3.87 17.60 -16.14
C GLN A 299 -3.87 18.49 -14.89
N ASN A 300 -3.70 19.81 -15.07
CA ASN A 300 -3.80 20.77 -13.97
C ASN A 300 -5.19 20.76 -13.30
N LEU A 301 -6.26 20.67 -14.11
CA LEU A 301 -7.62 20.56 -13.59
C LEU A 301 -7.85 19.27 -12.80
N GLN A 302 -7.23 18.14 -13.18
CA GLN A 302 -7.28 16.90 -12.41
C GLN A 302 -6.69 17.09 -11.01
N GLU A 303 -5.53 17.75 -10.90
CA GLU A 303 -4.93 18.10 -9.60
C GLU A 303 -5.82 19.03 -8.77
N ARG A 304 -6.42 20.05 -9.40
CA ARG A 304 -7.33 20.99 -8.72
C ARG A 304 -8.59 20.28 -8.20
N ILE A 305 -9.17 19.38 -8.99
CA ILE A 305 -10.32 18.55 -8.57
C ILE A 305 -9.93 17.73 -7.35
N ARG A 306 -8.76 17.07 -7.38
CA ARG A 306 -8.23 16.26 -6.28
C ARG A 306 -8.00 17.08 -5.01
N PHE A 307 -7.39 18.26 -5.13
CA PHE A 307 -7.16 19.17 -4.01
C PHE A 307 -8.49 19.60 -3.35
N THR A 308 -9.51 19.91 -4.16
CA THR A 308 -10.85 20.27 -3.67
C THR A 308 -11.55 19.10 -2.98
N GLU A 309 -11.41 17.88 -3.49
CA GLU A 309 -11.94 16.66 -2.85
C GLU A 309 -11.30 16.36 -1.50
N LEU A 310 -9.99 16.54 -1.37
CA LEU A 310 -9.26 16.36 -0.11
C LEU A 310 -9.66 17.43 0.92
N ASN A 311 -9.77 18.70 0.51
CA ASN A 311 -10.27 19.76 1.39
C ASN A 311 -11.72 19.50 1.85
N LEU A 312 -12.57 18.92 1.00
CA LEU A 312 -13.92 18.53 1.40
C LEU A 312 -13.89 17.46 2.51
N ARG A 313 -13.02 16.45 2.37
CA ARG A 313 -12.79 15.42 3.40
C ARG A 313 -12.24 16.00 4.70
N ASP A 314 -11.35 16.98 4.63
CA ASP A 314 -10.82 17.64 5.84
C ASP A 314 -11.92 18.36 6.63
N VAL A 315 -12.84 19.02 5.92
CA VAL A 315 -14.01 19.68 6.54
C VAL A 315 -14.94 18.64 7.18
N GLU A 316 -15.18 17.50 6.52
CA GLU A 316 -15.98 16.38 7.05
C GLU A 316 -15.36 15.80 8.32
N ARG A 317 -14.07 15.48 8.30
CA ARG A 317 -13.33 14.97 9.47
C ARG A 317 -13.26 15.98 10.60
N THR A 318 -13.12 17.26 10.28
CA THR A 318 -13.18 18.34 11.28
C THR A 318 -14.53 18.35 11.99
N GLN A 319 -15.64 18.16 11.26
CA GLN A 319 -16.96 18.07 11.89
C GLN A 319 -17.10 16.83 12.78
N GLU A 320 -16.63 15.67 12.36
CA GLU A 320 -16.63 14.45 13.17
C GLU A 320 -15.82 14.63 14.45
N ALA A 321 -14.61 15.18 14.35
CA ALA A 321 -13.73 15.42 15.48
C ALA A 321 -14.35 16.41 16.49
N LEU A 322 -15.06 17.44 15.99
CA LEU A 322 -15.84 18.37 16.81
C LEU A 322 -17.06 17.70 17.47
N CYS A 323 -17.69 16.74 16.79
CA CYS A 323 -18.82 15.97 17.32
C CYS A 323 -18.36 15.08 18.48
N ILE A 324 -17.28 14.32 18.29
CA ILE A 324 -16.68 13.42 19.29
C ILE A 324 -16.23 14.20 20.53
N ASN A 325 -15.56 15.34 20.35
CA ASN A 325 -14.96 16.11 21.44
C ASN A 325 -15.89 17.20 22.03
N LYS A 326 -17.18 17.20 21.66
CA LYS A 326 -18.15 18.25 21.99
C LYS A 326 -18.23 18.57 23.49
N GLN A 327 -18.16 17.55 24.37
CA GLN A 327 -18.21 17.76 25.82
C GLN A 327 -16.89 18.31 26.38
N LYS A 328 -15.75 17.82 25.89
CA LYS A 328 -14.41 18.29 26.30
C LYS A 328 -14.20 19.76 25.89
N MET A 329 -14.61 20.12 24.67
CA MET A 329 -14.60 21.51 24.18
C MET A 329 -15.58 22.45 24.88
N LYS A 330 -16.62 21.93 25.56
CA LYS A 330 -17.48 22.75 26.43
C LYS A 330 -16.82 23.04 27.78
N ARG A 331 -16.01 22.10 28.28
CA ARG A 331 -15.34 22.19 29.59
C ARG A 331 -14.04 22.99 29.54
N SER A 332 -13.33 22.97 28.42
CA SER A 332 -12.10 23.75 28.22
C SER A 332 -12.15 24.54 26.91
N LYS A 333 -11.98 25.86 27.00
CA LYS A 333 -11.90 26.76 25.83
C LYS A 333 -10.62 26.52 25.01
N ASN A 334 -9.54 26.06 25.65
CA ASN A 334 -8.23 25.81 25.02
C ASN A 334 -8.04 24.34 24.60
N PHE A 335 -9.11 23.55 24.55
CA PHE A 335 -9.00 22.16 24.10
C PHE A 335 -8.65 22.12 22.60
N ASN A 336 -7.50 21.54 22.28
CA ASN A 336 -7.08 21.29 20.90
C ASN A 336 -7.72 19.99 20.39
N VAL A 337 -8.15 20.02 19.14
CA VAL A 337 -8.58 18.83 18.40
C VAL A 337 -7.55 18.61 17.30
N LEU A 338 -7.09 17.37 17.16
CA LEU A 338 -6.24 16.97 16.05
C LEU A 338 -7.13 16.78 14.81
N ILE A 339 -6.88 17.55 13.75
CA ILE A 339 -7.63 17.49 12.49
C ILE A 339 -6.67 17.42 11.30
N PRO A 340 -7.08 16.83 10.17
CA PRO A 340 -6.28 16.86 8.95
C PRO A 340 -6.34 18.25 8.29
N GLU A 341 -5.23 18.65 7.67
CA GLU A 341 -5.10 19.87 6.86
C GLU A 341 -4.33 19.56 5.57
N THR A 342 -5.02 19.68 4.43
CA THR A 342 -4.47 19.50 3.09
C THR A 342 -3.77 20.77 2.62
N TYR A 343 -2.57 20.62 2.06
CA TYR A 343 -1.75 21.71 1.55
C TYR A 343 -1.01 21.31 0.27
N LYS A 344 -0.47 22.30 -0.43
CA LYS A 344 0.39 22.11 -1.60
C LYS A 344 1.85 22.28 -1.19
N GLY A 345 2.59 21.17 -1.11
CA GLY A 345 4.04 21.14 -0.90
C GLY A 345 4.80 21.24 -2.22
N MET A 346 6.12 21.41 -2.17
CA MET A 346 7.00 21.28 -3.34
C MET A 346 7.90 20.08 -3.18
N GLU A 347 8.13 19.33 -4.24
CA GLU A 347 9.11 18.24 -4.28
C GLU A 347 9.81 18.17 -5.65
N PRO A 348 11.01 17.58 -5.71
CA PRO A 348 11.71 17.37 -6.98
C PRO A 348 11.01 16.27 -7.77
N LEU A 349 11.07 16.36 -9.10
CA LEU A 349 10.49 15.37 -10.01
C LEU A 349 11.26 14.03 -9.88
N ARG A 350 10.55 12.92 -9.59
CA ARG A 350 11.12 11.58 -9.39
C ARG A 350 11.07 10.76 -10.68
N ASP A 351 12.16 10.73 -11.43
CA ASP A 351 12.56 9.58 -12.27
C ASP A 351 14.04 9.71 -12.67
N GLU A 352 14.92 8.97 -12.01
CA GLU A 352 16.35 8.89 -12.36
C GLU A 352 16.59 8.03 -13.63
N THR A 353 15.57 7.35 -14.17
CA THR A 353 15.72 6.54 -15.39
C THR A 353 15.39 7.27 -16.68
N CYS A 354 14.68 8.41 -16.62
CA CYS A 354 14.38 9.24 -17.80
C CYS A 354 14.28 10.73 -17.43
N GLY A 355 15.41 11.34 -17.04
CA GLY A 355 15.48 12.72 -16.55
C GLY A 355 15.23 13.84 -17.58
N SER A 356 14.08 13.88 -18.26
CA SER A 356 13.64 15.06 -19.05
C SER A 356 12.47 15.83 -18.42
N ASP A 357 12.02 15.42 -17.23
CA ASP A 357 10.83 16.01 -16.64
C ASP A 357 11.15 17.37 -16.00
N THR A 358 10.68 18.42 -16.68
CA THR A 358 10.63 19.78 -16.15
C THR A 358 9.18 20.23 -16.19
N ALA A 359 8.74 20.91 -15.14
CA ALA A 359 7.39 21.42 -15.02
C ALA A 359 7.39 22.94 -15.19
N VAL A 360 6.38 23.48 -15.88
CA VAL A 360 6.05 24.90 -15.78
C VAL A 360 5.07 25.07 -14.63
N ILE A 361 5.53 25.69 -13.55
CA ILE A 361 4.76 25.88 -12.33
C ILE A 361 4.43 27.35 -12.12
N CYS A 362 3.24 27.63 -11.60
CA CYS A 362 2.82 28.96 -11.16
C CYS A 362 3.12 29.14 -9.67
N LEU A 363 3.97 30.11 -9.32
CA LEU A 363 4.30 30.39 -7.92
C LEU A 363 3.15 31.10 -7.18
N GLY A 364 2.36 31.90 -7.89
CA GLY A 364 1.20 32.62 -7.33
C GLY A 364 0.04 31.68 -6.97
N CYS A 365 -0.34 30.78 -7.87
CA CYS A 365 -1.41 29.80 -7.64
C CYS A 365 -0.94 28.51 -6.93
N LYS A 366 0.38 28.29 -6.86
CA LYS A 366 0.99 27.02 -6.43
C LYS A 366 0.45 25.84 -7.25
N GLU A 367 0.59 25.87 -8.56
CA GLU A 367 -0.01 24.90 -9.48
C GLU A 367 0.97 24.44 -10.54
N ASN A 368 0.86 23.18 -10.96
CA ASN A 368 1.62 22.62 -12.08
C ASN A 368 0.89 22.93 -13.38
N CYS A 369 1.27 24.02 -14.06
CA CYS A 369 0.56 24.52 -15.23
C CYS A 369 0.77 23.66 -16.48
N HIS A 370 1.97 23.06 -16.61
CA HIS A 370 2.29 22.11 -17.67
C HIS A 370 3.24 21.05 -17.11
N TYR A 371 2.67 19.91 -16.73
CA TYR A 371 3.37 18.72 -16.24
C TYR A 371 2.40 17.52 -16.24
N PRO A 372 2.87 16.31 -16.61
CA PRO A 372 4.16 16.00 -17.24
C PRO A 372 4.25 16.52 -18.68
N GLY A 373 5.46 16.52 -19.26
CA GLY A 373 5.62 16.67 -20.72
C GLY A 373 5.94 18.07 -21.26
N CYS A 374 6.31 19.05 -20.42
CA CYS A 374 6.80 20.36 -20.90
C CYS A 374 8.25 20.28 -21.42
N THR A 375 8.49 19.50 -22.47
CA THR A 375 9.84 19.27 -23.02
C THR A 375 10.24 20.27 -24.10
N LYS A 376 9.29 20.86 -24.82
CA LYS A 376 9.55 21.69 -26.01
C LYS A 376 9.88 23.17 -25.73
N ALA A 377 9.36 23.74 -24.64
CA ALA A 377 9.55 25.17 -24.34
C ALA A 377 10.89 25.44 -23.63
N LEU A 378 11.70 26.42 -24.06
CA LEU A 378 12.99 26.70 -23.39
C LEU A 378 12.79 27.39 -22.02
N ASN A 379 11.69 28.13 -21.86
CA ASN A 379 11.34 28.79 -20.61
C ASN A 379 9.82 28.87 -20.44
N ALA A 380 9.36 29.34 -19.27
CA ALA A 380 7.93 29.41 -18.96
C ALA A 380 7.14 30.34 -19.90
N GLN A 381 7.75 31.39 -20.45
CA GLN A 381 7.07 32.33 -21.36
C GLN A 381 6.78 31.72 -22.73
N GLN A 382 7.62 30.76 -23.15
CA GLN A 382 7.49 30.04 -24.43
C GLN A 382 6.63 28.78 -24.33
N CYS A 383 6.11 28.48 -23.14
CA CYS A 383 5.24 27.32 -22.93
C CYS A 383 3.90 27.48 -23.65
N GLU A 384 3.38 26.40 -24.23
CA GLU A 384 2.13 26.37 -24.99
C GLU A 384 0.91 26.80 -24.16
N VAL A 385 1.01 26.75 -22.82
CA VAL A 385 -0.02 27.26 -21.91
C VAL A 385 -0.03 28.79 -21.77
N MET A 386 0.95 29.49 -22.35
CA MET A 386 1.01 30.95 -22.36
C MET A 386 0.40 31.51 -23.65
N ILE A 387 -0.70 32.26 -23.51
CA ILE A 387 -1.32 32.99 -24.62
C ILE A 387 -1.34 34.47 -24.25
N ASN A 388 -0.80 35.31 -25.13
CA ASN A 388 -0.74 36.78 -24.95
C ASN A 388 -0.14 37.17 -23.58
N GLY A 389 0.91 36.46 -23.15
CA GLY A 389 1.61 36.70 -21.88
C GLY A 389 0.88 36.24 -20.62
N LYS A 390 -0.26 35.54 -20.74
CA LYS A 390 -1.03 34.99 -19.62
C LYS A 390 -1.15 33.48 -19.70
N CYS A 391 -1.08 32.83 -18.55
CA CYS A 391 -1.28 31.39 -18.45
C CYS A 391 -2.76 31.03 -18.61
N THR A 392 -3.05 30.03 -19.44
CA THR A 392 -4.41 29.51 -19.65
C THR A 392 -4.75 28.32 -18.76
N SER A 393 -3.76 27.78 -18.03
CA SER A 393 -3.90 26.57 -17.22
C SER A 393 -4.18 26.87 -15.74
N CYS A 394 -3.45 27.82 -15.13
CA CYS A 394 -3.61 28.12 -13.71
C CYS A 394 -4.90 28.86 -13.35
N THR A 395 -5.35 28.70 -12.10
CA THR A 395 -6.59 29.26 -11.55
C THR A 395 -6.78 30.76 -11.80
N ASN A 396 -5.74 31.58 -11.57
CA ASN A 396 -5.86 33.04 -11.69
C ASN A 396 -5.48 33.60 -13.07
N LYS A 397 -5.16 32.74 -14.04
CA LYS A 397 -4.61 33.14 -15.34
C LYS A 397 -3.44 34.12 -15.20
N CYS A 398 -2.53 33.79 -14.28
CA CYS A 398 -1.39 34.62 -13.89
C CYS A 398 -0.51 34.99 -15.10
N PRO A 399 0.19 36.14 -15.05
CA PRO A 399 1.15 36.52 -16.07
C PRO A 399 2.32 35.52 -16.14
N ALA A 400 2.96 35.43 -17.30
CA ALA A 400 4.09 34.53 -17.51
C ALA A 400 5.27 34.79 -16.56
N SER A 401 5.39 36.00 -16.00
CA SER A 401 6.40 36.37 -14.99
C SER A 401 6.24 35.65 -13.65
N GLU A 402 5.05 35.14 -13.32
CA GLU A 402 4.81 34.36 -12.11
C GLU A 402 5.11 32.86 -12.28
N HIS A 403 5.57 32.47 -13.47
CA HIS A 403 5.82 31.08 -13.82
C HIS A 403 7.31 30.80 -13.98
N VAL A 404 7.71 29.62 -13.51
CA VAL A 404 9.08 29.13 -13.65
C VAL A 404 9.06 27.73 -14.25
N LYS A 405 10.04 27.45 -15.12
CA LYS A 405 10.30 26.10 -15.63
C LYS A 405 11.44 25.51 -14.83
N LYS A 406 11.18 24.48 -14.01
CA LYS A 406 12.19 23.86 -13.12
C LYS A 406 11.93 22.34 -12.96
N ASN A 407 12.87 21.64 -12.33
CA ASN A 407 12.79 20.23 -11.96
C ASN A 407 12.00 19.97 -10.65
N TRP A 408 11.02 20.82 -10.34
CA TRP A 408 10.19 20.73 -9.13
C TRP A 408 8.73 20.82 -9.52
N GLN A 409 7.87 20.14 -8.76
CA GLN A 409 6.43 20.23 -8.88
C GLN A 409 5.77 20.54 -7.54
N PHE A 410 4.56 21.08 -7.59
CA PHE A 410 3.67 21.11 -6.44
C PHE A 410 3.02 19.74 -6.25
N VAL A 411 3.01 19.24 -5.03
CA VAL A 411 2.30 18.01 -4.66
C VAL A 411 1.29 18.28 -3.57
N ILE A 412 0.16 17.60 -3.64
CA ILE A 412 -0.88 17.70 -2.63
C ILE A 412 -0.55 16.74 -1.50
N ARG A 413 -0.42 17.27 -0.28
CA ARG A 413 -0.11 16.52 0.95
C ARG A 413 -1.13 16.84 2.03
N THR A 414 -1.32 15.91 2.97
CA THR A 414 -2.16 16.09 4.15
C THR A 414 -1.33 15.91 5.42
N GLN A 415 -1.53 16.78 6.40
CA GLN A 415 -0.87 16.71 7.71
C GLN A 415 -1.88 16.79 8.84
N MET A 416 -1.56 16.24 10.02
CA MET A 416 -2.39 16.41 11.22
C MET A 416 -1.97 17.67 11.97
N VAL A 417 -2.93 18.53 12.26
CA VAL A 417 -2.71 19.78 13.00
C VAL A 417 -3.61 19.86 14.23
N GLU A 418 -3.05 20.33 15.33
CA GLU A 418 -3.83 20.67 16.52
C GLU A 418 -4.47 22.04 16.37
N ARG A 419 -5.80 22.11 16.43
CA ARG A 419 -6.55 23.37 16.35
C ARG A 419 -7.53 23.49 17.52
N ASN A 420 -7.55 24.67 18.15
CA ASN A 420 -8.58 25.04 19.10
C ASN A 420 -9.81 25.64 18.39
N LYS A 421 -10.89 25.85 19.14
CA LYS A 421 -12.17 26.34 18.60
C LYS A 421 -12.07 27.71 17.93
N GLU A 422 -11.22 28.59 18.45
CA GLU A 422 -11.01 29.95 17.95
C GLU A 422 -10.22 29.93 16.63
N ALA A 423 -9.18 29.10 16.54
CA ALA A 423 -8.42 28.87 15.31
C ALA A 423 -9.32 28.33 14.19
N LEU A 424 -10.19 27.37 14.48
CA LEU A 424 -11.16 26.84 13.50
C LEU A 424 -12.16 27.91 13.04
N LYS A 425 -12.64 28.77 13.96
CA LYS A 425 -13.51 29.90 13.58
C LYS A 425 -12.79 30.92 12.70
N GLN A 426 -11.49 31.10 12.87
CA GLN A 426 -10.68 31.98 12.02
C GLN A 426 -10.42 31.36 10.66
N GLN A 427 -10.07 30.06 10.61
CA GLN A 427 -9.84 29.31 9.38
C GLN A 427 -11.06 29.32 8.46
N TYR A 428 -12.26 29.08 9.01
CA TYR A 428 -13.52 29.12 8.26
C TYR A 428 -14.24 30.48 8.38
N LYS A 429 -13.51 31.58 8.59
CA LYS A 429 -14.09 32.92 8.72
C LYS A 429 -14.48 33.45 7.34
N GLN A 430 -15.76 33.80 7.19
CA GLN A 430 -16.28 34.48 5.99
C GLN A 430 -16.18 36.00 6.15
N LYS A 431 -16.09 36.74 5.03
CA LYS A 431 -16.34 38.20 5.01
C LYS A 431 -17.79 38.40 5.43
N GLN A 432 -18.01 38.95 6.63
CA GLN A 432 -19.35 39.30 7.09
C GLN A 432 -19.75 40.64 6.45
N GLU A 433 -20.92 40.71 5.85
CA GLU A 433 -21.57 41.99 5.56
C GLU A 433 -22.08 42.62 6.86
N ALA A 434 -22.00 43.95 6.95
CA ALA A 434 -22.36 44.67 8.15
C ALA A 434 -23.85 44.49 8.47
N GLY A 435 -24.18 43.66 9.46
CA GLY A 435 -25.55 43.42 9.93
C GLY A 435 -25.94 41.98 10.24
N GLU A 436 -25.13 40.97 9.87
CA GLU A 436 -25.50 39.56 10.08
C GLU A 436 -25.21 39.03 11.51
N LYS A 437 -26.13 38.18 12.03
CA LYS A 437 -25.98 37.47 13.31
C LYS A 437 -24.72 36.59 13.35
N LYS A 438 -24.09 36.42 14.53
CA LYS A 438 -22.94 35.51 14.75
C LYS A 438 -23.29 34.05 14.36
N VAL A 439 -22.87 33.63 13.16
CA VAL A 439 -23.02 32.27 12.60
C VAL A 439 -22.23 31.24 13.42
N LYS A 440 -22.82 30.08 13.74
CA LYS A 440 -22.17 29.00 14.50
C LYS A 440 -21.10 28.30 13.65
N LEU A 441 -20.07 27.72 14.29
CA LEU A 441 -18.98 27.03 13.57
C LEU A 441 -19.48 25.85 12.71
N SER A 442 -20.50 25.12 13.15
CA SER A 442 -21.12 24.03 12.37
C SER A 442 -21.75 24.53 11.07
N GLU A 443 -22.42 25.68 11.10
CA GLU A 443 -23.01 26.32 9.92
C GLU A 443 -21.92 26.81 8.95
N ARG A 444 -20.77 27.29 9.46
CA ARG A 444 -19.62 27.68 8.63
C ARG A 444 -19.02 26.48 7.89
N LEU A 445 -18.86 25.35 8.58
CA LEU A 445 -18.34 24.12 7.98
C LEU A 445 -19.29 23.60 6.89
N GLU A 446 -20.62 23.61 7.11
CA GLU A 446 -21.59 23.23 6.07
C GLU A 446 -21.59 24.16 4.86
N LYS A 447 -21.44 25.47 5.08
CA LYS A 447 -21.26 26.43 3.98
C LYS A 447 -19.97 26.14 3.19
N GLU A 448 -18.86 25.84 3.88
CA GLU A 448 -17.59 25.50 3.21
C GLU A 448 -17.72 24.20 2.39
N LYS A 449 -18.40 23.17 2.90
CA LYS A 449 -18.70 21.96 2.12
C LYS A 449 -19.49 22.28 0.85
N THR A 450 -20.54 23.08 0.98
CA THR A 450 -21.37 23.48 -0.18
C THR A 450 -20.55 24.24 -1.21
N LYS A 451 -19.68 25.16 -0.76
CA LYS A 451 -18.74 25.90 -1.61
C LYS A 451 -17.77 24.96 -2.34
N LEU A 452 -17.10 24.05 -1.63
CA LEU A 452 -16.16 23.09 -2.22
C LEU A 452 -16.84 22.14 -3.20
N ARG A 453 -18.08 21.70 -2.91
CA ARG A 453 -18.88 20.89 -3.84
C ARG A 453 -19.22 21.65 -5.13
N ALA A 454 -19.57 22.94 -5.02
CA ALA A 454 -19.83 23.79 -6.18
C ALA A 454 -18.56 24.04 -7.00
N GLU A 455 -17.42 24.29 -6.34
CA GLU A 455 -16.11 24.46 -6.97
C GLU A 455 -15.68 23.19 -7.71
N LYS A 456 -15.77 22.01 -7.07
CA LYS A 456 -15.53 20.71 -7.72
C LYS A 456 -16.39 20.55 -8.97
N ARG A 457 -17.68 20.91 -8.90
CA ARG A 457 -18.58 20.83 -10.05
C ARG A 457 -18.12 21.71 -11.20
N GLN A 458 -17.69 22.93 -10.91
CA GLN A 458 -17.17 23.86 -11.91
C GLN A 458 -15.89 23.34 -12.58
N LEU A 459 -14.93 22.84 -11.79
CA LEU A 459 -13.66 22.31 -12.29
C LEU A 459 -13.85 21.11 -13.23
N VAL A 460 -14.72 20.16 -12.88
CA VAL A 460 -15.04 19.00 -13.72
C VAL A 460 -15.69 19.44 -15.04
N ASN A 461 -16.59 20.43 -15.00
CA ASN A 461 -17.20 20.97 -16.21
C ASN A 461 -16.18 21.70 -17.12
N GLU A 462 -15.20 22.39 -16.54
CA GLU A 462 -14.10 23.01 -17.27
C GLU A 462 -13.22 21.95 -17.96
N ALA A 463 -12.87 20.87 -17.25
CA ALA A 463 -12.08 19.77 -17.79
C ALA A 463 -12.81 19.02 -18.92
N TYR A 464 -14.13 18.82 -18.78
CA TYR A 464 -14.98 18.29 -19.84
C TYR A 464 -14.92 19.16 -21.10
N ARG A 465 -15.08 20.50 -20.98
CA ARG A 465 -15.00 21.42 -22.15
C ARG A 465 -13.67 21.34 -22.87
N HIS A 466 -12.56 21.24 -22.14
CA HIS A 466 -11.24 21.07 -22.74
C HIS A 466 -11.09 19.72 -23.45
N SER A 467 -11.68 18.65 -22.89
CA SER A 467 -11.63 17.30 -23.45
C SER A 467 -12.44 17.16 -24.74
N ILE A 468 -13.61 17.81 -24.83
CA ILE A 468 -14.38 17.86 -26.09
C ILE A 468 -13.60 18.63 -27.17
N LYS A 469 -12.98 19.76 -26.83
CA LYS A 469 -12.13 20.49 -27.79
C LYS A 469 -10.95 19.65 -28.27
N LEU A 470 -10.32 18.92 -27.34
CA LEU A 470 -9.20 18.04 -27.64
C LEU A 470 -9.63 16.89 -28.58
N SER A 471 -10.79 16.28 -28.34
CA SER A 471 -11.29 15.18 -29.18
C SER A 471 -11.61 15.62 -30.62
N VAL A 472 -12.13 16.83 -30.81
CA VAL A 472 -12.37 17.41 -32.13
C VAL A 472 -11.05 17.63 -32.90
N LEU A 473 -9.99 18.07 -32.23
CA LEU A 473 -8.67 18.26 -32.86
C LEU A 473 -8.04 16.92 -33.29
N VAL A 474 -8.20 15.88 -32.47
CA VAL A 474 -7.64 14.53 -32.75
C VAL A 474 -8.38 13.84 -33.91
N LYS A 475 -9.68 14.07 -34.10
CA LYS A 475 -10.46 13.50 -35.21
C LYS A 475 -10.09 14.02 -36.61
N ASN A 476 -9.40 15.16 -36.69
CA ASN A 476 -9.11 15.85 -37.95
C ASN A 476 -7.67 15.61 -38.46
N ASP A 477 -6.86 14.77 -37.80
CA ASP A 477 -5.46 14.53 -38.19
C ASP A 477 -5.07 13.04 -38.03
N ASP A 478 -5.12 12.29 -39.13
CA ASP A 478 -4.79 10.86 -39.20
C ASP A 478 -3.30 10.54 -38.94
N SER A 479 -2.45 11.55 -38.73
CA SER A 479 -0.99 11.39 -38.64
C SER A 479 -0.45 11.21 -37.22
N ILE A 480 -1.30 11.39 -36.19
CA ILE A 480 -0.94 11.54 -34.78
C ILE A 480 -1.33 10.29 -33.97
N ASP A 481 -0.34 9.46 -33.67
CA ASP A 481 -0.48 8.25 -32.85
C ASP A 481 -0.05 8.55 -31.40
N ASP A 482 -0.96 9.15 -30.61
CA ASP A 482 -0.76 9.33 -29.16
C ASP A 482 -2.08 9.10 -28.38
N SER A 483 -2.75 8.01 -28.73
CA SER A 483 -4.07 7.62 -28.23
C SER A 483 -4.12 7.26 -26.73
N ILE A 484 -2.96 7.06 -26.09
CA ILE A 484 -2.89 6.52 -24.72
C ILE A 484 -3.07 7.62 -23.65
N SER A 485 -2.42 8.78 -23.80
CA SER A 485 -2.51 9.89 -22.82
C SER A 485 -3.91 10.50 -22.75
N ASN A 486 -4.61 10.57 -23.89
CA ASN A 486 -5.98 11.06 -23.97
C ASN A 486 -6.99 10.12 -23.27
N TYR A 487 -6.72 8.81 -23.24
CA TYR A 487 -7.60 7.83 -22.61
C TYR A 487 -7.55 7.87 -21.08
N VAL A 488 -6.37 8.09 -20.48
CA VAL A 488 -6.23 8.28 -19.01
C VAL A 488 -7.08 9.47 -18.54
N ILE A 489 -7.04 10.54 -19.32
CA ILE A 489 -7.80 11.77 -19.08
C ILE A 489 -9.31 11.51 -19.18
N LEU A 490 -9.74 10.80 -20.21
CA LEU A 490 -11.16 10.45 -20.44
C LEU A 490 -11.72 9.54 -19.35
N ASP A 491 -11.01 8.49 -18.93
CA ASP A 491 -11.45 7.57 -17.85
C ASP A 491 -11.65 8.32 -16.53
N PHE A 492 -10.70 9.18 -16.15
CA PHE A 492 -10.83 10.03 -14.98
C PHE A 492 -12.10 10.89 -15.05
N LEU A 493 -12.35 11.55 -16.19
CA LEU A 493 -13.50 12.44 -16.34
C LEU A 493 -14.82 11.69 -16.35
N ILE A 494 -14.90 10.52 -16.98
CA ILE A 494 -16.08 9.64 -16.95
C ILE A 494 -16.43 9.29 -15.50
N LYS A 495 -15.44 8.86 -14.71
CA LYS A 495 -15.63 8.55 -13.27
C LYS A 495 -16.13 9.76 -12.48
N LYS A 496 -15.54 10.94 -12.70
CA LYS A 496 -15.96 12.17 -12.00
C LYS A 496 -17.33 12.68 -12.46
N MET A 497 -17.70 12.47 -13.73
CA MET A 497 -18.99 12.88 -14.29
C MET A 497 -20.14 12.00 -13.81
N LYS A 498 -19.93 10.67 -13.65
CA LYS A 498 -20.90 9.75 -13.03
C LYS A 498 -21.37 10.24 -11.66
N GLY A 499 -20.44 10.76 -10.85
CA GLY A 499 -20.77 11.33 -9.54
C GLY A 499 -21.55 12.66 -9.57
N GLN A 500 -21.74 13.31 -10.73
CA GLN A 500 -22.52 14.54 -10.86
C GLN A 500 -23.97 14.32 -11.31
N GLY A 501 -24.28 13.17 -11.91
CA GLY A 501 -25.62 12.86 -12.43
C GLY A 501 -26.00 13.61 -13.72
N ASP A 502 -25.02 14.07 -14.51
CA ASP A 502 -25.22 14.71 -15.82
C ASP A 502 -25.07 13.64 -16.92
N GLU A 503 -26.16 12.92 -17.21
CA GLU A 503 -26.18 11.76 -18.10
C GLU A 503 -25.84 12.10 -19.56
N GLU A 504 -26.21 13.30 -20.02
CA GLU A 504 -25.95 13.75 -21.40
C GLU A 504 -24.45 13.92 -21.68
N LYS A 505 -23.73 14.63 -20.79
CA LYS A 505 -22.27 14.77 -20.90
C LYS A 505 -21.54 13.45 -20.70
N LEU A 506 -22.07 12.59 -19.83
CA LEU A 506 -21.50 11.27 -19.59
C LEU A 506 -21.58 10.41 -20.85
N GLN A 507 -22.73 10.39 -21.51
CA GLN A 507 -22.93 9.64 -22.75
C GLN A 507 -21.96 10.12 -23.85
N GLU A 508 -21.81 11.43 -24.02
CA GLU A 508 -20.87 11.99 -25.01
C GLU A 508 -19.40 11.58 -24.74
N LEU A 509 -18.97 11.59 -23.47
CA LEU A 509 -17.63 11.13 -23.08
C LEU A 509 -17.44 9.62 -23.31
N GLU A 510 -18.47 8.82 -23.00
CA GLU A 510 -18.45 7.36 -23.22
C GLU A 510 -18.45 7.03 -24.72
N GLU A 511 -19.14 7.80 -25.57
CA GLU A 511 -19.07 7.68 -27.02
C GLU A 511 -17.68 7.98 -27.57
N ILE A 512 -17.03 9.05 -27.10
CA ILE A 512 -15.63 9.38 -27.46
C ILE A 512 -14.69 8.24 -27.05
N TYR A 513 -14.84 7.73 -25.83
CA TYR A 513 -14.06 6.59 -25.33
C TYR A 513 -14.29 5.31 -26.16
N ASN A 514 -15.52 5.11 -26.63
CA ASN A 514 -15.91 3.95 -27.42
C ASN A 514 -15.54 4.03 -28.92
N GLN A 515 -15.07 5.19 -29.40
CA GLN A 515 -14.58 5.34 -30.78
C GLN A 515 -13.10 4.96 -30.95
N MET A 516 -12.36 4.70 -29.87
CA MET A 516 -10.91 4.41 -29.91
C MET A 516 -10.62 2.90 -30.10
N ASP A 517 -9.57 2.54 -30.85
CA ASP A 517 -9.22 1.15 -31.23
C ASP A 517 -9.10 0.18 -30.03
N GLN A 518 -9.48 -1.09 -30.26
CA GLN A 518 -9.54 -2.17 -29.27
C GLN A 518 -8.16 -2.63 -28.78
N ALA A 519 -7.11 -2.54 -29.61
CA ALA A 519 -5.73 -2.87 -29.19
C ALA A 519 -5.17 -1.83 -28.21
N THR A 520 -5.53 -0.55 -28.39
CA THR A 520 -5.21 0.56 -27.48
C THR A 520 -5.86 0.37 -26.10
N ARG A 521 -7.15 0.00 -26.05
CA ARG A 521 -7.87 -0.31 -24.80
C ARG A 521 -7.25 -1.46 -24.02
N THR A 522 -6.78 -2.49 -24.74
CA THR A 522 -6.22 -3.70 -24.14
C THR A 522 -4.81 -3.47 -23.59
N SER A 523 -3.97 -2.76 -24.36
CA SER A 523 -2.61 -2.36 -23.94
C SER A 523 -2.64 -1.49 -22.67
N GLN A 524 -3.67 -0.65 -22.52
CA GLN A 524 -3.81 0.21 -21.36
C GLN A 524 -4.42 -0.47 -20.12
N LYS A 525 -5.35 -1.42 -20.27
CA LYS A 525 -5.77 -2.27 -19.14
C LYS A 525 -4.58 -3.00 -18.51
N HIS A 526 -3.61 -3.39 -19.33
CA HIS A 526 -2.37 -4.00 -18.86
C HIS A 526 -1.42 -2.99 -18.19
N ARG A 527 -1.39 -1.72 -18.66
CA ARG A 527 -0.57 -0.64 -18.08
C ARG A 527 -1.18 -0.03 -16.79
N MET A 528 -2.50 0.05 -16.67
CA MET A 528 -3.21 0.46 -15.44
C MET A 528 -3.12 -0.59 -14.32
N ALA A 529 -2.87 -1.85 -14.67
CA ALA A 529 -2.50 -2.90 -13.73
C ALA A 529 -1.05 -2.73 -13.21
N ILE A 530 -0.25 -1.84 -13.81
CA ILE A 530 1.10 -1.47 -13.37
C ILE A 530 1.04 -0.11 -12.62
N THR A 531 0.55 -0.17 -11.38
CA THR A 531 1.25 0.41 -10.20
C THR A 531 1.54 1.94 -10.11
N SER A 532 0.67 2.88 -10.50
CA SER A 532 0.84 4.31 -10.06
C SER A 532 -0.39 5.01 -9.50
N SER A 533 -1.58 4.93 -10.12
CA SER A 533 -2.69 5.83 -9.71
C SER A 533 -3.28 5.53 -8.32
N ASN A 534 -3.37 4.25 -7.92
CA ASN A 534 -3.94 3.87 -6.61
C ASN A 534 -2.99 4.20 -5.45
N GLN A 535 -1.69 4.00 -5.63
CA GLN A 535 -0.68 4.32 -4.63
C GLN A 535 -0.52 5.83 -4.48
N GLU A 536 -0.49 6.58 -5.58
CA GLU A 536 -0.47 8.04 -5.55
C GLU A 536 -1.70 8.58 -4.83
N ALA A 537 -2.90 8.07 -5.12
CA ALA A 537 -4.14 8.44 -4.43
C ALA A 537 -4.03 8.21 -2.91
N LEU A 538 -3.58 7.01 -2.50
CA LEU A 538 -3.31 6.68 -1.11
C LEU A 538 -2.29 7.61 -0.46
N ILE A 539 -1.18 7.94 -1.14
CA ILE A 539 -0.16 8.88 -0.65
C ILE A 539 -0.78 10.24 -0.33
N SER A 540 -1.62 10.78 -1.22
CA SER A 540 -2.28 12.08 -0.98
C SER A 540 -3.33 12.06 0.12
N GLU A 541 -3.92 10.89 0.39
CA GLU A 541 -4.95 10.71 1.42
C GLU A 541 -4.37 10.36 2.79
N SER A 542 -3.06 10.12 2.83
CA SER A 542 -2.31 9.67 4.00
C SER A 542 -1.44 10.79 4.54
N VAL A 543 -1.04 10.66 5.81
CA VAL A 543 -0.14 11.59 6.47
C VAL A 543 1.26 11.00 6.44
N GLN A 544 2.21 11.72 5.86
CA GLN A 544 3.60 11.28 5.87
C GLN A 544 4.16 11.34 7.30
N ILE A 545 4.62 10.21 7.81
CA ILE A 545 5.25 10.06 9.12
C ILE A 545 6.78 10.19 9.00
N HIS A 546 7.35 9.62 7.93
CA HIS A 546 8.79 9.56 7.72
C HIS A 546 9.17 9.76 6.25
N GLU A 547 10.25 10.51 5.98
CA GLU A 547 10.66 10.90 4.63
C GLU A 547 11.59 9.91 3.92
N GLY A 548 12.42 9.17 4.66
CA GLY A 548 13.52 8.36 4.09
C GLY A 548 13.05 7.19 3.21
N PRO A 549 13.93 6.35 2.65
CA PRO A 549 13.51 5.17 1.90
C PRO A 549 13.30 3.95 2.83
N PRO A 550 12.08 3.35 2.91
CA PRO A 550 10.85 3.79 2.27
C PRO A 550 10.15 4.91 3.05
N ALA A 551 9.46 5.79 2.32
CA ALA A 551 8.70 6.89 2.89
C ALA A 551 7.45 6.30 3.55
N VAL A 552 7.23 6.60 4.83
CA VAL A 552 6.17 5.97 5.61
C VAL A 552 4.96 6.90 5.68
N TYR A 553 3.79 6.39 5.28
CA TYR A 553 2.53 7.11 5.23
C TYR A 553 1.49 6.48 6.16
N GLN A 554 0.99 7.22 7.14
CA GLN A 554 -0.16 6.84 7.95
C GLN A 554 -1.43 6.99 7.12
N VAL A 555 -2.02 5.87 6.74
CA VAL A 555 -3.35 5.82 6.12
C VAL A 555 -4.38 6.18 7.18
N ILE A 556 -5.31 7.06 6.83
CA ILE A 556 -6.42 7.43 7.71
C ILE A 556 -7.69 6.74 7.23
N PRO A 557 -8.07 5.58 7.83
CA PRO A 557 -9.28 4.87 7.44
C PRO A 557 -10.55 5.61 7.86
N LYS A 558 -11.67 5.32 7.17
CA LYS A 558 -13.01 5.70 7.63
C LYS A 558 -13.36 4.88 8.86
N LYS A 559 -13.63 5.54 9.99
CA LYS A 559 -13.97 4.86 11.25
C LYS A 559 -15.47 4.86 11.48
N GLU A 560 -16.03 3.66 11.59
CA GLU A 560 -17.43 3.43 11.91
C GLU A 560 -17.56 2.57 13.18
N MET A 561 -18.71 2.64 13.83
CA MET A 561 -19.03 1.77 14.96
C MET A 561 -20.00 0.69 14.50
N MET A 562 -19.60 -0.57 14.64
CA MET A 562 -20.44 -1.73 14.38
C MET A 562 -20.85 -2.33 15.74
N GLY A 563 -22.03 -1.92 16.22
CA GLY A 563 -22.42 -2.16 17.61
C GLY A 563 -21.48 -1.45 18.58
N THR A 564 -20.63 -2.23 19.28
CA THR A 564 -19.62 -1.74 20.24
C THR A 564 -18.18 -1.84 19.73
N LEU A 565 -17.98 -2.39 18.52
CA LEU A 565 -16.67 -2.61 17.92
C LEU A 565 -16.34 -1.53 16.90
N SER A 566 -15.05 -1.24 16.74
CA SER A 566 -14.58 -0.30 15.72
C SER A 566 -14.39 -1.03 14.39
N ARG A 567 -14.96 -0.46 13.34
CA ARG A 567 -14.73 -0.86 11.95
C ARG A 567 -13.94 0.25 11.24
N LEU A 568 -12.83 -0.12 10.62
CA LEU A 568 -11.91 0.78 9.93
C LEU A 568 -11.84 0.37 8.46
N THR A 569 -12.35 1.23 7.58
CA THR A 569 -12.48 0.93 6.14
C THR A 569 -11.53 1.80 5.32
N VAL A 570 -10.81 1.19 4.37
CA VAL A 570 -10.00 1.87 3.36
C VAL A 570 -10.48 1.44 1.98
N GLY A 571 -10.70 2.42 1.10
CA GLY A 571 -11.29 2.21 -0.22
C GLY A 571 -12.81 2.13 -0.21
N GLU A 572 -13.40 1.79 -1.36
CA GLU A 572 -14.85 1.67 -1.58
C GLU A 572 -15.20 0.22 -1.91
N GLU A 573 -16.24 -0.31 -1.26
CA GLU A 573 -16.71 -1.68 -1.45
C GLU A 573 -17.37 -1.86 -2.83
N ASP A 574 -16.94 -2.88 -3.56
CA ASP A 574 -17.57 -3.34 -4.81
C ASP A 574 -18.30 -4.65 -4.54
N GLU A 575 -19.64 -4.61 -4.55
CA GLU A 575 -20.50 -5.77 -4.29
C GLU A 575 -20.28 -6.94 -5.26
N MET A 576 -19.68 -6.68 -6.44
CA MET A 576 -19.35 -7.72 -7.42
C MET A 576 -18.05 -8.47 -7.09
N LYS A 577 -17.25 -7.97 -6.14
CA LYS A 577 -16.00 -8.60 -5.71
C LYS A 577 -16.24 -9.50 -4.51
N THR A 578 -15.60 -10.68 -4.55
CA THR A 578 -15.59 -11.56 -3.37
C THR A 578 -14.75 -10.94 -2.28
N ASN A 579 -15.17 -11.07 -1.02
CA ASN A 579 -14.40 -10.65 0.15
C ASN A 579 -13.89 -11.88 0.93
N LYS A 580 -12.65 -11.81 1.43
CA LYS A 580 -12.03 -12.85 2.27
C LYS A 580 -11.79 -12.31 3.67
N THR A 581 -12.16 -13.08 4.68
CA THR A 581 -12.05 -12.66 6.09
C THR A 581 -11.00 -13.48 6.83
N ILE A 582 -10.05 -12.80 7.48
CA ILE A 582 -9.01 -13.40 8.32
C ILE A 582 -9.18 -12.92 9.76
N LEU A 583 -9.13 -13.83 10.73
CA LEU A 583 -9.05 -13.51 12.16
C LEU A 583 -7.62 -13.71 12.66
N LEU A 584 -7.00 -12.68 13.24
CA LEU A 584 -5.65 -12.75 13.80
C LEU A 584 -5.70 -12.89 15.32
N VAL A 585 -5.01 -13.92 15.84
CA VAL A 585 -4.99 -14.27 17.26
C VAL A 585 -3.56 -14.66 17.66
N GLY A 586 -3.10 -14.25 18.84
CA GLY A 586 -1.74 -14.54 19.32
C GLY A 586 -1.34 -13.67 20.51
N GLU A 587 -0.17 -13.94 21.10
CA GLU A 587 0.33 -13.19 22.28
C GLU A 587 0.53 -11.70 21.98
N THR A 588 0.54 -10.87 23.02
CA THR A 588 1.03 -9.48 22.92
C THR A 588 2.47 -9.46 22.39
N GLY A 589 2.73 -8.58 21.42
CA GLY A 589 4.07 -8.39 20.87
C GLY A 589 4.49 -9.40 19.80
N THR A 590 3.66 -10.36 19.40
CA THR A 590 3.94 -11.29 18.28
C THR A 590 3.91 -10.64 16.90
N GLY A 591 3.67 -9.33 16.78
CA GLY A 591 3.71 -8.62 15.50
C GLY A 591 2.43 -8.67 14.67
N LYS A 592 1.26 -8.92 15.29
CA LYS A 592 -0.06 -8.85 14.62
C LYS A 592 -0.27 -7.54 13.85
N SER A 593 -0.06 -6.40 14.50
CA SER A 593 -0.20 -5.07 13.89
C SER A 593 0.75 -4.85 12.70
N THR A 594 2.00 -5.30 12.83
CA THR A 594 2.98 -5.25 11.74
C THR A 594 2.57 -6.14 10.57
N LEU A 595 2.01 -7.33 10.85
CA LEU A 595 1.48 -8.22 9.82
C LEU A 595 0.26 -7.61 9.09
N ILE A 596 -0.61 -6.89 9.80
CA ILE A 596 -1.74 -6.16 9.18
C ILE A 596 -1.21 -5.10 8.21
N ASN A 597 -0.19 -4.33 8.60
CA ASN A 597 0.44 -3.35 7.73
C ASN A 597 1.09 -4.03 6.50
N ALA A 598 1.76 -5.16 6.69
CA ALA A 598 2.34 -5.93 5.58
C ALA A 598 1.27 -6.47 4.61
N LEU A 599 0.18 -7.05 5.13
CA LEU A 599 -0.97 -7.50 4.33
C LEU A 599 -1.62 -6.35 3.56
N PHE A 600 -1.73 -5.17 4.18
CA PHE A 600 -2.27 -3.98 3.52
C PHE A 600 -1.38 -3.53 2.34
N ASN A 601 -0.06 -3.40 2.55
CA ASN A 601 0.87 -3.03 1.48
C ASN A 601 0.89 -4.07 0.36
N PHE A 602 0.84 -5.36 0.72
CA PHE A 602 0.70 -6.43 -0.26
C PHE A 602 -0.58 -6.24 -1.07
N ALA A 603 -1.75 -6.10 -0.43
CA ALA A 603 -3.04 -5.90 -1.10
C ALA A 603 -3.07 -4.70 -2.05
N VAL A 604 -2.48 -3.57 -1.64
CA VAL A 604 -2.34 -2.35 -2.45
C VAL A 604 -1.42 -2.57 -3.66
N GLY A 605 -0.53 -3.55 -3.60
CA GLY A 605 0.44 -3.87 -4.66
C GLY A 605 1.70 -3.03 -4.59
N VAL A 606 2.12 -2.64 -3.39
CA VAL A 606 3.42 -1.96 -3.17
C VAL A 606 4.56 -2.90 -3.57
N LYS A 607 5.58 -2.34 -4.24
CA LYS A 607 6.82 -2.99 -4.64
C LYS A 607 8.00 -2.41 -3.89
N PHE A 608 9.12 -3.14 -3.89
CA PHE A 608 10.34 -2.71 -3.21
C PHE A 608 10.86 -1.38 -3.77
N GLU A 609 10.77 -1.23 -5.10
CA GLU A 609 11.24 -0.09 -5.90
C GLU A 609 10.40 1.18 -5.68
N ASP A 610 9.15 1.05 -5.24
CA ASP A 610 8.25 2.19 -5.03
C ASP A 610 8.77 3.11 -3.90
N ASN A 611 9.65 2.59 -3.02
CA ASN A 611 10.22 3.31 -1.87
C ASN A 611 9.14 3.97 -0.99
N VAL A 612 7.98 3.32 -0.83
CA VAL A 612 6.88 3.75 0.03
C VAL A 612 6.43 2.61 0.94
N TRP A 613 5.89 2.98 2.10
CA TRP A 613 5.29 2.05 3.04
C TRP A 613 4.04 2.67 3.67
N PHE A 614 2.91 2.00 3.57
CA PHE A 614 1.66 2.45 4.18
C PHE A 614 1.43 1.80 5.54
N GLN A 615 0.93 2.60 6.48
CA GLN A 615 0.64 2.18 7.84
C GLN A 615 -0.84 2.43 8.12
N ILE A 616 -1.62 1.36 8.34
CA ILE A 616 -3.03 1.45 8.74
C ILE A 616 -3.21 1.25 10.25
N VAL A 617 -2.25 0.57 10.89
CA VAL A 617 -2.18 0.38 12.35
C VAL A 617 -0.94 1.07 12.90
N GLU A 618 -1.11 2.01 13.84
CA GLU A 618 0.00 2.68 14.54
C GLU A 618 0.83 1.66 15.35
N GLU A 619 2.15 1.61 15.11
CA GLU A 619 3.10 0.70 15.77
C GLU A 619 3.88 1.39 16.92
N ASP A 620 3.93 2.74 16.94
CA ASP A 620 4.92 3.53 17.70
C ASP A 620 4.33 4.44 18.80
N LYS A 621 3.36 3.96 19.59
CA LYS A 621 3.13 4.61 20.90
C LYS A 621 4.25 4.20 21.85
N LYS A 622 5.19 5.13 22.08
CA LYS A 622 6.37 5.04 22.98
C LYS A 622 6.08 4.72 24.46
N ASN A 623 4.95 4.11 24.80
CA ASN A 623 4.61 3.76 26.17
C ASN A 623 4.56 2.22 26.32
N TYR A 624 5.64 1.68 26.89
CA TYR A 624 5.79 0.36 27.52
C TYR A 624 5.37 -0.86 26.68
N GLN A 625 6.36 -1.68 26.28
CA GLN A 625 6.20 -3.03 25.68
C GLN A 625 5.37 -4.03 26.51
N THR A 626 4.88 -3.63 27.69
CA THR A 626 4.12 -4.44 28.63
C THR A 626 2.60 -4.26 28.53
N GLU A 627 2.08 -3.29 27.77
CA GLU A 627 0.64 -3.12 27.54
C GLU A 627 0.25 -3.47 26.09
N SER A 628 -0.83 -4.23 25.90
CA SER A 628 -1.37 -4.53 24.56
C SER A 628 -1.70 -3.23 23.82
N GLN A 629 -1.06 -2.98 22.67
CA GLN A 629 -1.31 -1.80 21.84
C GLN A 629 -2.75 -1.77 21.29
N THR A 630 -3.34 -2.95 21.05
CA THR A 630 -4.75 -3.13 20.71
C THR A 630 -5.56 -3.38 22.00
N SER A 631 -6.43 -2.45 22.37
CA SER A 631 -7.23 -2.51 23.62
C SER A 631 -8.61 -3.17 23.46
N ASP A 632 -9.03 -3.44 22.22
CA ASP A 632 -10.34 -3.99 21.87
C ASP A 632 -10.27 -4.71 20.52
N VAL A 633 -11.27 -5.52 20.16
CA VAL A 633 -11.33 -6.15 18.82
C VAL A 633 -11.63 -5.08 17.76
N ILE A 634 -10.85 -5.07 16.67
CA ILE A 634 -10.97 -4.10 15.57
C ILE A 634 -11.14 -4.84 14.24
N VAL A 635 -12.07 -4.39 13.41
CA VAL A 635 -12.29 -4.94 12.06
C VAL A 635 -11.73 -3.96 11.02
N TYR A 636 -10.73 -4.40 10.27
CA TYR A 636 -10.15 -3.67 9.14
C TYR A 636 -10.76 -4.19 7.84
N GLN A 637 -11.27 -3.29 7.02
CA GLN A 637 -11.81 -3.59 5.68
C GLN A 637 -10.97 -2.88 4.63
N ILE A 638 -10.47 -3.65 3.67
CA ILE A 638 -9.57 -3.18 2.62
C ILE A 638 -10.25 -3.48 1.28
N PHE A 639 -10.71 -2.42 0.60
CA PHE A 639 -11.49 -2.46 -0.63
C PHE A 639 -10.85 -1.62 -1.73
N GLY A 640 -11.23 -1.87 -2.99
CA GLY A 640 -10.82 -1.04 -4.14
C GLY A 640 -9.40 -1.33 -4.65
N PHE A 641 -8.76 -2.38 -4.14
CA PHE A 641 -7.43 -2.85 -4.56
C PHE A 641 -7.49 -4.24 -5.23
N GLU A 642 -8.68 -4.72 -5.55
CA GLU A 642 -8.88 -6.02 -6.20
C GLU A 642 -8.29 -6.00 -7.61
N GLY A 643 -7.47 -7.00 -7.93
CA GLY A 643 -6.76 -7.09 -9.22
C GLY A 643 -5.36 -6.50 -9.21
N GLN A 644 -4.88 -5.98 -8.08
CA GLN A 644 -3.46 -5.74 -7.85
C GLN A 644 -2.76 -7.07 -7.54
N THR A 645 -2.42 -7.34 -6.28
CA THR A 645 -1.87 -8.64 -5.86
C THR A 645 -2.97 -9.63 -5.43
N LEU A 646 -4.07 -9.12 -4.88
CA LEU A 646 -5.21 -9.92 -4.41
C LEU A 646 -6.36 -9.84 -5.42
N PRO A 647 -6.97 -10.98 -5.81
CA PRO A 647 -8.14 -10.98 -6.70
C PRO A 647 -9.46 -10.71 -5.96
N PHE A 648 -9.41 -10.45 -4.65
CA PHE A 648 -10.55 -10.31 -3.75
C PHE A 648 -10.30 -9.17 -2.75
N SER A 649 -11.38 -8.66 -2.16
CA SER A 649 -11.32 -7.74 -1.01
C SER A 649 -10.87 -8.47 0.25
N LEU A 650 -10.32 -7.74 1.21
CA LEU A 650 -9.79 -8.33 2.45
C LEU A 650 -10.39 -7.68 3.70
N THR A 651 -11.00 -8.49 4.56
CA THR A 651 -11.38 -8.12 5.92
C THR A 651 -10.43 -8.80 6.92
N ILE A 652 -9.84 -8.04 7.84
CA ILE A 652 -8.97 -8.55 8.90
C ILE A 652 -9.58 -8.20 10.26
N ILE A 653 -9.77 -9.20 11.12
CA ILE A 653 -10.21 -9.02 12.49
C ILE A 653 -8.97 -9.11 13.39
N ASP A 654 -8.59 -7.97 13.97
CA ASP A 654 -7.49 -7.89 14.94
C ASP A 654 -8.01 -8.09 16.36
N THR A 655 -7.27 -8.84 17.16
CA THR A 655 -7.60 -9.13 18.56
C THR A 655 -6.50 -8.62 19.50
N PRO A 656 -6.86 -8.17 20.72
CA PRO A 656 -5.87 -7.93 21.77
C PRO A 656 -4.98 -9.16 22.01
N GLY A 657 -3.75 -8.93 22.46
CA GLY A 657 -2.84 -10.04 22.73
C GLY A 657 -3.27 -10.89 23.93
N TYR A 658 -3.30 -12.21 23.75
CA TYR A 658 -3.62 -13.16 24.83
C TYR A 658 -2.45 -13.33 25.80
N GLY A 659 -2.73 -13.67 27.06
CA GLY A 659 -1.69 -13.92 28.06
C GLY A 659 -0.92 -12.66 28.48
N SER A 660 -1.61 -11.51 28.48
CA SER A 660 -1.12 -10.24 29.02
C SER A 660 -0.96 -10.31 30.55
N THR A 661 -0.26 -9.35 31.17
CA THR A 661 -0.13 -9.22 32.64
C THR A 661 -1.46 -8.96 33.36
N ARG A 662 -2.56 -8.77 32.62
CA ARG A 662 -3.89 -8.42 33.14
C ARG A 662 -4.78 -9.65 33.39
N GLY A 663 -4.34 -10.84 32.98
CA GLY A 663 -4.90 -12.13 33.41
C GLY A 663 -6.16 -12.63 32.68
N ILE A 664 -6.70 -13.75 33.17
CA ILE A 664 -7.80 -14.53 32.56
C ILE A 664 -9.08 -13.71 32.31
N GLU A 665 -9.33 -12.66 33.10
CA GLU A 665 -10.50 -11.80 32.95
C GLU A 665 -10.50 -11.00 31.64
N GLU A 666 -9.32 -10.56 31.18
CA GLU A 666 -9.16 -9.83 29.91
C GLU A 666 -9.35 -10.78 28.72
N ASP A 667 -8.80 -12.00 28.77
CA ASP A 667 -8.98 -13.02 27.72
C ASP A 667 -10.46 -13.45 27.59
N ASN A 668 -11.17 -13.55 28.72
CA ASN A 668 -12.62 -13.74 28.73
C ASN A 668 -13.38 -12.53 28.15
N SER A 669 -12.81 -11.33 28.22
CA SER A 669 -13.39 -10.14 27.58
C SER A 669 -13.24 -10.19 26.06
N VAL A 670 -12.10 -10.63 25.54
CA VAL A 670 -11.88 -10.83 24.09
C VAL A 670 -12.85 -11.87 23.54
N SER A 671 -13.03 -13.00 24.24
CA SER A 671 -13.99 -14.04 23.88
C SER A 671 -15.43 -13.49 23.76
N ARG A 672 -15.83 -12.62 24.70
CA ARG A 672 -17.13 -11.93 24.66
C ARG A 672 -17.23 -10.96 23.48
N ARG A 673 -16.18 -10.18 23.20
CA ARG A 673 -16.14 -9.25 22.06
C ARG A 673 -16.25 -9.97 20.71
N LEU A 674 -15.58 -11.11 20.56
CA LEU A 674 -15.71 -11.94 19.37
C LEU A 674 -17.11 -12.55 19.24
N LEU A 675 -17.71 -12.97 20.35
CA LEU A 675 -19.10 -13.44 20.34
C LEU A 675 -20.08 -12.36 19.88
N ASP A 676 -19.86 -11.12 20.32
CA ASP A 676 -20.66 -9.97 19.91
C ASP A 676 -20.50 -9.70 18.41
N LEU A 677 -19.26 -9.76 17.89
CA LEU A 677 -18.94 -9.63 16.47
C LEU A 677 -19.68 -10.67 15.61
N PHE A 678 -19.72 -11.93 16.06
CA PHE A 678 -20.23 -13.04 15.25
C PHE A 678 -21.76 -13.12 15.21
N ARG A 679 -22.45 -12.48 16.16
CA ARG A 679 -23.92 -12.47 16.27
C ARG A 679 -24.59 -11.21 15.77
N SER A 680 -23.86 -10.10 15.70
CA SER A 680 -24.41 -8.83 15.22
C SER A 680 -24.93 -8.99 13.79
N GLU A 681 -26.09 -8.40 13.46
CA GLU A 681 -26.66 -8.45 12.09
C GLU A 681 -25.70 -7.86 11.06
N ASP A 682 -25.06 -6.73 11.38
CA ASP A 682 -24.01 -6.13 10.54
C ASP A 682 -22.61 -6.72 10.79
N GLY A 683 -22.53 -7.88 11.47
CA GLY A 683 -21.32 -8.50 11.97
C GLY A 683 -20.61 -9.43 10.98
N VAL A 684 -19.72 -10.28 11.50
CA VAL A 684 -19.00 -11.28 10.70
C VAL A 684 -19.60 -12.66 10.95
N HIS A 685 -20.21 -13.26 9.92
CA HIS A 685 -20.87 -14.57 10.06
C HIS A 685 -20.06 -15.74 9.50
N GLN A 686 -19.00 -15.46 8.75
CA GLN A 686 -18.17 -16.45 8.07
C GLN A 686 -16.71 -15.97 8.06
N ILE A 687 -15.76 -16.89 8.14
CA ILE A 687 -14.32 -16.59 8.02
C ILE A 687 -13.63 -17.55 7.06
N ASN A 688 -12.59 -17.08 6.39
CA ASN A 688 -11.77 -17.91 5.51
C ASN A 688 -10.57 -18.48 6.24
N ALA A 689 -9.94 -17.72 7.14
CA ALA A 689 -8.80 -18.19 7.89
C ALA A 689 -8.77 -17.64 9.33
N VAL A 690 -8.22 -18.44 10.23
CA VAL A 690 -7.76 -18.02 11.56
C VAL A 690 -6.24 -18.12 11.56
N GLY A 691 -5.57 -16.98 11.68
CA GLY A 691 -4.12 -16.90 11.76
C GLY A 691 -3.65 -16.93 13.21
N LEU A 692 -3.01 -18.04 13.61
CA LEU A 692 -2.25 -18.15 14.86
C LEU A 692 -0.90 -17.43 14.68
N VAL A 693 -0.78 -16.21 15.22
CA VAL A 693 0.39 -15.34 15.02
C VAL A 693 1.47 -15.59 16.08
N MET A 694 2.63 -16.06 15.64
CA MET A 694 3.78 -16.43 16.49
C MET A 694 5.06 -15.74 16.03
N LYS A 695 6.10 -15.70 16.87
CA LYS A 695 7.45 -15.28 16.44
C LYS A 695 8.27 -16.49 16.05
N ALA A 696 9.13 -16.35 15.05
CA ALA A 696 10.09 -17.40 14.67
C ALA A 696 11.05 -17.79 15.81
N SER A 697 11.29 -16.87 16.75
CA SER A 697 12.13 -17.09 17.95
C SER A 697 11.39 -17.71 19.13
N ASP A 698 10.11 -18.08 18.98
CA ASP A 698 9.37 -18.81 20.01
C ASP A 698 9.88 -20.25 20.06
N ASN A 699 10.90 -20.48 20.89
CA ASN A 699 11.77 -21.64 20.76
C ASN A 699 11.28 -22.90 21.51
N ARG A 700 10.28 -22.79 22.39
CA ARG A 700 9.81 -23.90 23.27
C ARG A 700 8.34 -23.71 23.66
N LEU A 701 7.60 -24.82 23.74
CA LEU A 701 6.28 -24.84 24.38
C LEU A 701 6.44 -24.55 25.88
N SER A 702 6.16 -23.32 26.28
CA SER A 702 6.07 -22.92 27.70
C SER A 702 4.63 -23.05 28.21
N ASP A 703 4.44 -23.14 29.52
CA ASP A 703 3.10 -23.11 30.14
C ASP A 703 2.29 -21.90 29.68
N ARG A 704 2.97 -20.76 29.47
CA ARG A 704 2.37 -19.53 28.96
C ARG A 704 1.92 -19.68 27.51
N LEU A 705 2.78 -20.20 26.63
CA LEU A 705 2.45 -20.39 25.21
C LEU A 705 1.32 -21.42 25.05
N ARG A 706 1.34 -22.49 25.84
CA ARG A 706 0.27 -23.48 25.88
C ARG A 706 -1.05 -22.87 26.35
N TYR A 707 -1.03 -22.09 27.44
CA TYR A 707 -2.22 -21.35 27.89
C TYR A 707 -2.81 -20.48 26.78
N ILE A 708 -1.97 -19.80 26.01
CA ILE A 708 -2.40 -18.97 24.87
C ILE A 708 -3.04 -19.84 23.79
N PHE A 709 -2.41 -20.94 23.40
CA PHE A 709 -2.96 -21.88 22.43
C PHE A 709 -4.29 -22.48 22.86
N ASP A 710 -4.38 -22.96 24.09
CA ASP A 710 -5.61 -23.47 24.68
C ASP A 710 -6.69 -22.37 24.67
N SER A 711 -6.37 -21.16 25.13
CA SER A 711 -7.32 -20.04 25.15
C SER A 711 -7.85 -19.68 23.77
N VAL A 712 -6.97 -19.58 22.77
CA VAL A 712 -7.34 -19.23 21.38
C VAL A 712 -8.14 -20.36 20.72
N THR A 713 -7.66 -21.59 20.77
CA THR A 713 -8.36 -22.75 20.17
C THR A 713 -9.69 -23.04 20.84
N SER A 714 -9.84 -22.70 22.13
CA SER A 714 -11.08 -22.90 22.89
C SER A 714 -12.27 -22.05 22.44
N LEU A 715 -12.00 -21.01 21.63
CA LEU A 715 -13.01 -20.12 21.07
C LEU A 715 -13.83 -20.80 19.99
N PHE A 716 -13.21 -21.72 19.25
CA PHE A 716 -13.69 -22.17 17.95
C PHE A 716 -14.46 -23.48 18.05
N GLY A 717 -15.42 -23.64 17.13
CA GLY A 717 -16.03 -24.93 16.82
C GLY A 717 -15.02 -25.88 16.18
N ASN A 718 -15.25 -27.18 16.35
CA ASN A 718 -14.44 -28.23 15.71
C ASN A 718 -14.47 -28.17 14.16
N ASP A 719 -15.43 -27.45 13.60
CA ASP A 719 -15.60 -27.22 12.17
C ASP A 719 -14.64 -26.18 11.57
N LEU A 720 -13.84 -25.50 12.40
CA LEU A 720 -12.82 -24.52 11.96
C LEU A 720 -11.40 -25.08 11.84
N GLU A 721 -11.17 -26.36 12.19
CA GLU A 721 -9.82 -26.96 12.20
C GLU A 721 -9.05 -26.72 10.91
N ARG A 722 -9.69 -26.89 9.75
CA ARG A 722 -9.08 -26.73 8.42
C ARG A 722 -8.82 -25.28 8.00
N ASN A 723 -9.39 -24.32 8.72
CA ASN A 723 -9.24 -22.88 8.46
C ASN A 723 -8.17 -22.25 9.37
N ILE A 724 -7.65 -22.98 10.36
CA ILE A 724 -6.60 -22.49 11.27
C ILE A 724 -5.24 -22.72 10.62
N VAL A 725 -4.46 -21.65 10.49
CA VAL A 725 -3.10 -21.66 9.94
C VAL A 725 -2.15 -20.89 10.84
N THR A 726 -0.85 -21.16 10.75
CA THR A 726 0.17 -20.46 11.55
C THR A 726 0.78 -19.31 10.75
N LEU A 727 0.86 -18.13 11.34
CA LEU A 727 1.48 -16.94 10.74
C LEU A 727 2.71 -16.57 11.56
N ILE A 728 3.89 -16.86 11.03
CA ILE A 728 5.16 -16.78 11.75
C ILE A 728 5.84 -15.47 11.38
N THR A 729 5.97 -14.58 12.35
CA THR A 729 6.59 -13.27 12.21
C THR A 729 8.05 -13.26 12.62
N HIS A 730 8.78 -12.21 12.26
CA HIS A 730 10.21 -12.07 12.55
C HIS A 730 11.05 -13.24 12.01
N SER A 731 10.61 -13.87 10.93
CA SER A 731 11.31 -14.99 10.30
C SER A 731 12.51 -14.49 9.49
N ASP A 732 13.61 -15.23 9.54
CA ASP A 732 14.80 -15.02 8.72
C ASP A 732 14.73 -15.75 7.37
N GLY A 733 13.61 -16.41 7.06
CA GLY A 733 13.41 -17.19 5.83
C GLY A 733 13.72 -18.68 5.96
N LYS A 734 14.30 -19.11 7.09
CA LYS A 734 14.60 -20.53 7.32
C LYS A 734 13.39 -21.27 7.86
N THR A 735 13.41 -22.60 7.69
CA THR A 735 12.40 -23.49 8.25
C THR A 735 12.24 -23.23 9.76
N PRO A 736 11.01 -22.96 10.23
CA PRO A 736 10.76 -22.54 11.60
C PRO A 736 10.64 -23.78 12.52
N GLU A 737 11.70 -24.60 12.59
CA GLU A 737 11.70 -25.90 13.27
C GLU A 737 11.18 -25.82 14.71
N ASN A 738 11.59 -24.80 15.47
CA ASN A 738 11.17 -24.65 16.86
C ASN A 738 9.67 -24.38 17.00
N VAL A 739 9.10 -23.58 16.10
CA VAL A 739 7.66 -23.29 16.10
C VAL A 739 6.89 -24.55 15.71
N LEU A 740 7.33 -25.27 14.68
CA LEU A 740 6.70 -26.52 14.24
C LEU A 740 6.73 -27.59 15.36
N GLN A 741 7.87 -27.75 16.03
CA GLN A 741 7.99 -28.64 17.20
C GLN A 741 7.09 -28.21 18.36
N ALA A 742 6.95 -26.90 18.61
CA ALA A 742 6.07 -26.40 19.66
C ALA A 742 4.58 -26.64 19.34
N LEU A 743 4.18 -26.49 18.08
CA LEU A 743 2.82 -26.78 17.61
C LEU A 743 2.50 -28.28 17.71
N GLU A 744 3.45 -29.13 17.32
CA GLU A 744 3.34 -30.59 17.41
C GLU A 744 3.26 -31.05 18.87
N ALA A 745 4.15 -30.54 19.73
CA ALA A 745 4.15 -30.86 21.17
C ALA A 745 2.88 -30.37 21.89
N ALA A 746 2.25 -29.30 21.38
CA ALA A 746 1.00 -28.76 21.91
C ALA A 746 -0.24 -29.49 21.36
N ASP A 747 -0.10 -30.36 20.37
CA ASP A 747 -1.19 -31.06 19.67
C ASP A 747 -2.28 -30.08 19.17
N ILE A 748 -1.86 -28.97 18.56
CA ILE A 748 -2.80 -27.97 18.04
C ILE A 748 -3.52 -28.51 16.81
N LYS A 749 -4.84 -28.64 16.93
CA LYS A 749 -5.74 -28.90 15.80
C LYS A 749 -5.77 -27.70 14.85
N CYS A 750 -5.09 -27.85 13.72
CA CYS A 750 -4.99 -26.86 12.68
C CYS A 750 -4.93 -27.52 11.30
N SER A 751 -4.97 -26.70 10.25
CA SER A 751 -4.85 -27.17 8.88
C SER A 751 -3.49 -27.83 8.67
N LYS A 752 -3.49 -28.97 7.98
CA LYS A 752 -2.29 -29.73 7.67
C LYS A 752 -2.10 -29.85 6.16
N ASP A 753 -0.85 -29.82 5.74
CA ASP A 753 -0.46 -30.02 4.35
C ASP A 753 -0.41 -31.52 3.97
N GLU A 754 0.03 -31.81 2.74
CA GLU A 754 0.17 -33.17 2.22
C GLU A 754 1.20 -34.01 2.99
N MET A 755 2.13 -33.38 3.69
CA MET A 755 3.14 -34.01 4.55
C MET A 755 2.66 -34.13 6.02
N ASN A 756 1.38 -33.84 6.29
CA ASN A 756 0.78 -33.84 7.62
C ASN A 756 1.44 -32.83 8.59
N GLN A 757 2.07 -31.78 8.07
CA GLN A 757 2.64 -30.68 8.84
C GLN A 757 1.66 -29.50 8.94
N PRO A 758 1.69 -28.71 10.02
CA PRO A 758 0.87 -27.50 10.14
C PRO A 758 1.12 -26.53 8.98
N VAL A 759 0.05 -26.13 8.30
CA VAL A 759 0.12 -25.08 7.26
C VAL A 759 0.57 -23.79 7.92
N HIS A 760 1.67 -23.23 7.42
CA HIS A 760 2.28 -22.02 7.97
C HIS A 760 2.76 -21.09 6.86
N PHE A 761 2.81 -19.80 7.19
CA PHE A 761 3.33 -18.74 6.34
C PHE A 761 4.27 -17.85 7.16
N MET A 762 5.35 -17.40 6.56
CA MET A 762 6.42 -16.72 7.26
C MET A 762 6.65 -15.27 6.79
N PHE A 763 6.96 -14.38 7.73
CA PHE A 763 7.07 -12.95 7.48
C PHE A 763 8.24 -12.35 8.26
N ASN A 764 9.07 -11.54 7.58
CA ASN A 764 10.26 -10.94 8.20
C ASN A 764 9.93 -9.67 9.02
N ASN A 765 8.80 -9.01 8.75
CA ASN A 765 8.29 -7.82 9.46
C ASN A 765 9.20 -6.57 9.45
N GLN A 766 10.30 -6.55 8.68
CA GLN A 766 11.25 -5.42 8.63
C GLN A 766 11.05 -4.48 7.42
N GLN A 767 9.97 -4.62 6.66
CA GLN A 767 9.78 -3.90 5.40
C GLN A 767 9.74 -2.36 5.54
N ARG A 768 9.39 -1.86 6.73
CA ARG A 768 9.38 -0.43 7.08
C ARG A 768 10.74 0.15 7.46
N GLN A 769 11.75 -0.68 7.70
CA GLN A 769 13.06 -0.21 8.16
C GLN A 769 13.71 0.70 7.12
N GLN A 770 14.44 1.70 7.62
CA GLN A 770 15.14 2.67 6.77
C GLN A 770 16.33 2.03 6.06
N ARG A 771 16.50 2.38 4.78
CA ARG A 771 17.47 1.79 3.86
C ARG A 771 18.57 2.80 3.51
N TYR A 772 19.38 3.18 4.50
CA TYR A 772 20.40 4.23 4.31
C TYR A 772 21.71 3.72 3.71
N THR A 773 22.06 2.46 3.95
CA THR A 773 23.30 1.86 3.43
C THR A 773 23.00 0.75 2.42
N GLU A 774 23.97 0.44 1.56
CA GLU A 774 23.87 -0.67 0.59
C GLU A 774 23.61 -2.02 1.29
N LYS A 775 24.19 -2.22 2.48
CA LYS A 775 23.92 -3.40 3.31
C LYS A 775 22.46 -3.46 3.76
N ASP A 776 21.88 -2.32 4.16
CA ASP A 776 20.48 -2.24 4.57
C ASP A 776 19.54 -2.46 3.39
N ILE A 777 19.89 -1.95 2.21
CA ILE A 777 19.14 -2.17 0.97
C ILE A 777 19.11 -3.67 0.63
N ASN A 778 20.27 -4.33 0.63
CA ASN A 778 20.38 -5.75 0.30
C ASN A 778 19.64 -6.64 1.31
N ALA A 779 19.77 -6.37 2.61
CA ALA A 779 19.04 -7.10 3.65
C ALA A 779 17.52 -6.87 3.53
N SER A 780 17.10 -5.62 3.34
CA SER A 780 15.68 -5.27 3.17
C SER A 780 15.07 -5.90 1.92
N LYS A 781 15.83 -5.98 0.82
CA LYS A 781 15.39 -6.60 -0.42
C LYS A 781 15.14 -8.09 -0.24
N TYR A 782 16.07 -8.80 0.40
CA TYR A 782 15.87 -10.20 0.75
C TYR A 782 14.61 -10.40 1.62
N SER A 783 14.46 -9.60 2.68
CA SER A 783 13.28 -9.65 3.56
C SER A 783 11.96 -9.34 2.83
N TRP A 784 12.02 -8.44 1.85
CA TRP A 784 10.88 -8.08 1.00
C TRP A 784 10.48 -9.23 0.09
N ASP A 785 11.42 -9.74 -0.71
CA ASP A 785 11.19 -10.77 -1.71
C ASP A 785 10.63 -12.05 -1.06
N PHE A 786 11.26 -12.50 0.02
CA PHE A 786 10.80 -13.65 0.80
C PHE A 786 9.38 -13.44 1.38
N THR A 787 9.11 -12.26 1.97
CA THR A 787 7.77 -12.00 2.52
C THR A 787 6.72 -11.91 1.41
N ASN A 788 7.06 -11.36 0.24
CA ASN A 788 6.15 -11.29 -0.89
C ASN A 788 5.82 -12.67 -1.46
N GLU A 789 6.79 -13.59 -1.49
CA GLU A 789 6.57 -14.99 -1.87
C GLU A 789 5.59 -15.66 -0.90
N GLU A 790 5.82 -15.53 0.41
CA GLU A 790 4.96 -16.10 1.45
C GLU A 790 3.56 -15.47 1.49
N MET A 791 3.43 -14.18 1.21
CA MET A 791 2.13 -13.52 1.00
C MET A 791 1.41 -14.07 -0.24
N GLY A 792 2.16 -14.43 -1.29
CA GLY A 792 1.64 -15.13 -2.46
C GLY A 792 1.06 -16.50 -2.10
N HIS A 793 1.76 -17.28 -1.29
CA HIS A 793 1.27 -18.56 -0.77
C HIS A 793 0.01 -18.37 0.09
N LEU A 794 -0.02 -17.37 0.97
CA LEU A 794 -1.20 -17.05 1.79
C LEU A 794 -2.40 -16.62 0.92
N ARG A 795 -2.17 -15.81 -0.12
CA ARG A 795 -3.21 -15.43 -1.10
C ARG A 795 -3.82 -16.67 -1.74
N ASP A 796 -2.99 -17.61 -2.19
CA ASP A 796 -3.46 -18.80 -2.89
C ASP A 796 -4.23 -19.74 -1.96
N PHE A 797 -3.79 -19.86 -0.70
CA PHE A 797 -4.55 -20.51 0.36
C PHE A 797 -5.93 -19.87 0.54
N LEU A 798 -6.00 -18.55 0.72
CA LEU A 798 -7.27 -17.83 0.94
C LEU A 798 -8.22 -17.91 -0.25
N LYS A 799 -7.68 -17.89 -1.48
CA LYS A 799 -8.43 -18.03 -2.72
C LYS A 799 -9.17 -19.38 -2.74
N ASN A 800 -8.46 -20.45 -2.43
CA ASN A 800 -8.97 -21.82 -2.48
C ASN A 800 -9.76 -22.23 -1.23
N THR A 801 -9.61 -21.50 -0.12
CA THR A 801 -10.30 -21.81 1.13
C THR A 801 -11.75 -21.38 1.10
N LYS A 802 -12.64 -22.35 1.36
CA LYS A 802 -14.08 -22.11 1.51
C LYS A 802 -14.35 -21.31 2.80
N PRO A 803 -15.23 -20.30 2.76
CA PRO A 803 -15.63 -19.60 3.96
C PRO A 803 -16.39 -20.55 4.90
N GLN A 804 -15.99 -20.57 6.17
CA GLN A 804 -16.59 -21.40 7.21
C GLN A 804 -17.61 -20.57 8.01
N PRO A 805 -18.90 -20.98 8.07
CA PRO A 805 -19.89 -20.32 8.91
C PRO A 805 -19.56 -20.45 10.40
N LEU A 806 -19.78 -19.37 11.16
CA LEU A 806 -19.41 -19.32 12.57
C LEU A 806 -20.46 -19.86 13.54
N LYS A 807 -21.48 -20.58 13.05
CA LYS A 807 -22.60 -21.06 13.88
C LYS A 807 -22.13 -21.95 15.03
N THR A 808 -21.28 -22.93 14.76
CA THR A 808 -20.73 -23.86 15.78
C THR A 808 -19.87 -23.11 16.79
N THR A 809 -19.02 -22.19 16.32
CA THR A 809 -18.21 -21.28 17.17
C THR A 809 -19.08 -20.45 18.11
N VAL A 810 -20.18 -19.89 17.59
CA VAL A 810 -21.16 -19.14 18.37
C VAL A 810 -21.85 -20.03 19.43
N GLU A 811 -22.10 -21.31 19.12
CA GLU A 811 -22.61 -22.30 20.07
C GLU A 811 -21.60 -22.64 21.17
N VAL A 812 -20.32 -22.83 20.83
CA VAL A 812 -19.22 -23.08 21.79
C VAL A 812 -19.15 -21.94 22.82
N LEU A 813 -19.07 -20.70 22.34
CA LEU A 813 -18.98 -19.51 23.20
C LEU A 813 -20.24 -19.35 24.08
N ASN A 814 -21.43 -19.71 23.55
CA ASN A 814 -22.67 -19.77 24.34
C ASN A 814 -22.62 -20.81 25.46
N GLU A 815 -22.16 -22.03 25.15
CA GLU A 815 -22.19 -23.13 26.10
C GLU A 815 -21.18 -22.91 27.23
N ARG A 816 -20.06 -22.21 26.98
CA ARG A 816 -19.14 -21.76 28.05
C ARG A 816 -19.78 -20.75 29.00
N ILE A 817 -20.53 -19.79 28.46
CA ILE A 817 -21.31 -18.83 29.27
C ILE A 817 -22.34 -19.58 30.12
N ARG A 818 -23.02 -20.57 29.51
CA ARG A 818 -24.00 -21.40 30.21
C ARG A 818 -23.35 -22.25 31.31
N LEU A 819 -22.21 -22.89 31.06
CA LEU A 819 -21.46 -23.66 32.07
C LEU A 819 -21.13 -22.79 33.28
N THR A 820 -20.61 -21.58 33.04
CA THR A 820 -20.28 -20.60 34.08
C THR A 820 -21.51 -20.24 34.91
N ALA A 821 -22.63 -19.96 34.25
CA ALA A 821 -23.89 -19.64 34.90
C ALA A 821 -24.47 -20.82 35.70
N CYS A 822 -24.41 -22.04 35.15
CA CYS A 822 -24.83 -23.27 35.84
C CYS A 822 -24.03 -23.49 37.13
N ILE A 823 -22.71 -23.32 37.08
CA ILE A 823 -21.84 -23.53 38.24
C ILE A 823 -22.05 -22.46 39.29
N GLN A 824 -22.17 -21.19 38.89
CA GLN A 824 -22.45 -20.11 39.82
C GLN A 824 -23.79 -20.32 40.53
N ASN A 825 -24.84 -20.66 39.76
CA ASN A 825 -26.15 -20.98 40.32
C ASN A 825 -26.09 -22.20 41.26
N LEU A 826 -25.37 -23.26 40.88
CA LEU A 826 -25.16 -24.44 41.71
C LEU A 826 -24.47 -24.10 43.04
N LYS A 827 -23.38 -23.30 43.02
CA LYS A 827 -22.69 -22.85 44.25
C LYS A 827 -23.64 -22.11 45.19
N GLU A 828 -24.40 -21.15 44.66
CA GLU A 828 -25.38 -20.37 45.46
C GLU A 828 -26.48 -21.25 46.04
N ARG A 829 -26.92 -22.29 45.32
CA ARG A 829 -27.92 -23.24 45.83
C ARG A 829 -27.36 -24.23 46.84
N ILE A 830 -26.11 -24.66 46.69
CA ILE A 830 -25.45 -25.48 47.72
C ILE A 830 -25.40 -24.70 49.04
N GLU A 831 -24.97 -23.43 48.99
CA GLU A 831 -24.93 -22.56 50.17
C GLU A 831 -26.32 -22.39 50.80
N LEU A 832 -27.36 -22.10 50.00
CA LEU A 832 -28.73 -22.01 50.50
C LEU A 832 -29.21 -23.34 51.12
N ASN A 833 -28.89 -24.47 50.49
CA ASN A 833 -29.30 -25.79 50.96
C ASN A 833 -28.60 -26.14 52.28
N GLU A 834 -27.31 -25.83 52.42
CA GLU A 834 -26.56 -26.01 53.66
C GLU A 834 -27.16 -25.18 54.81
N GLN A 835 -27.53 -23.92 54.55
CA GLN A 835 -28.20 -23.08 55.54
C GLN A 835 -29.60 -23.61 55.92
N LYS A 836 -30.39 -24.10 54.94
CA LYS A 836 -31.69 -24.74 55.22
C LYS A 836 -31.54 -26.05 55.99
N GLN A 837 -30.52 -26.85 55.70
CA GLN A 837 -30.23 -28.06 56.46
C GLN A 837 -29.84 -27.73 57.90
N ASN A 838 -29.08 -26.64 58.13
CA ASN A 838 -28.80 -26.15 59.47
C ASN A 838 -30.06 -25.65 60.19
N GLU A 839 -30.96 -24.93 59.51
CA GLU A 839 -32.28 -24.55 60.04
C GLU A 839 -33.05 -25.81 60.50
N ILE A 840 -33.15 -26.82 59.64
CA ILE A 840 -33.83 -28.09 59.93
C ILE A 840 -33.16 -28.82 61.10
N LYS A 841 -31.82 -28.84 61.16
CA LYS A 841 -31.06 -29.47 62.25
C LYS A 841 -31.34 -28.79 63.59
N GLN A 842 -31.29 -27.46 63.65
CA GLN A 842 -31.63 -26.68 64.84
C GLN A 842 -33.06 -26.96 65.29
N ILE A 843 -34.02 -27.02 64.35
CA ILE A 843 -35.41 -27.37 64.64
C ILE A 843 -35.51 -28.80 65.21
N LYS A 844 -34.84 -29.79 64.62
CA LYS A 844 -34.86 -31.19 65.11
C LYS A 844 -34.26 -31.32 66.50
N GLU A 845 -33.10 -30.71 66.74
CA GLU A 845 -32.43 -30.72 68.04
C GLU A 845 -33.28 -30.04 69.11
N ALA A 846 -33.81 -28.86 68.80
CA ALA A 846 -34.65 -28.11 69.72
C ALA A 846 -35.99 -28.82 69.99
N TYR A 847 -36.61 -29.43 68.98
CA TYR A 847 -37.82 -30.24 69.14
C TYR A 847 -37.55 -31.47 70.02
N ASN A 848 -36.44 -32.18 69.82
CA ASN A 848 -36.09 -33.34 70.65
C ASN A 848 -35.76 -32.97 72.09
N LYS A 849 -35.15 -31.80 72.32
CA LYS A 849 -34.74 -31.32 73.66
C LYS A 849 -35.90 -30.70 74.45
N HIS A 850 -36.77 -29.95 73.79
CA HIS A 850 -37.84 -29.16 74.43
C HIS A 850 -39.25 -29.67 74.13
N GLU A 851 -39.39 -30.95 73.75
CA GLU A 851 -40.67 -31.54 73.30
C GLU A 851 -41.81 -31.32 74.31
N ALA A 852 -41.57 -31.61 75.58
CA ALA A 852 -42.57 -31.50 76.64
C ALA A 852 -42.97 -30.03 76.91
N GLU A 853 -42.00 -29.11 76.86
CA GLU A 853 -42.21 -27.67 77.06
C GLU A 853 -43.00 -27.06 75.91
N MET A 854 -42.66 -27.42 74.67
CA MET A 854 -43.37 -27.01 73.45
C MET A 854 -44.82 -27.53 73.39
N LYS A 855 -45.08 -28.72 73.95
CA LYS A 855 -46.44 -29.29 74.04
C LYS A 855 -47.27 -28.64 75.15
N LYS A 856 -46.65 -28.25 76.28
CA LYS A 856 -47.33 -27.67 77.45
C LYS A 856 -47.58 -26.16 77.30
N ASN A 857 -46.68 -25.43 76.65
CA ASN A 857 -46.78 -23.99 76.44
C ASN A 857 -46.78 -23.64 74.94
N LYS A 858 -47.95 -23.22 74.43
CA LYS A 858 -48.14 -22.83 73.02
C LYS A 858 -47.32 -21.60 72.60
N ASN A 859 -46.88 -20.78 73.56
CA ASN A 859 -46.08 -19.57 73.32
C ASN A 859 -44.56 -19.83 73.49
N PHE A 860 -44.13 -21.07 73.73
CA PHE A 860 -42.71 -21.38 73.78
C PHE A 860 -42.06 -21.21 72.41
N THR A 861 -40.97 -20.44 72.35
CA THR A 861 -40.24 -20.14 71.12
C THR A 861 -38.82 -20.69 71.17
N ILE A 862 -38.32 -21.12 70.02
CA ILE A 862 -36.92 -21.47 69.80
C ILE A 862 -36.30 -20.50 68.80
N ASP A 863 -35.09 -20.04 69.08
CA ASP A 863 -34.34 -19.23 68.11
C ASP A 863 -33.73 -20.14 67.05
N VAL A 864 -34.09 -19.90 65.80
CA VAL A 864 -33.58 -20.64 64.65
C VAL A 864 -32.98 -19.66 63.66
N ASP A 865 -31.82 -20.01 63.11
CA ASP A 865 -31.19 -19.28 62.02
C ASP A 865 -31.93 -19.59 60.71
N GLU A 866 -32.82 -18.68 60.31
CA GLU A 866 -33.60 -18.82 59.08
C GLU A 866 -32.87 -18.16 57.90
N PRO A 867 -32.60 -18.90 56.80
CA PRO A 867 -32.07 -18.31 55.58
C PRO A 867 -33.16 -17.54 54.83
N TYR A 868 -32.82 -16.35 54.35
CA TYR A 868 -33.64 -15.52 53.48
C TYR A 868 -32.82 -14.93 52.34
N LYS A 869 -33.50 -14.47 51.28
CA LYS A 869 -32.86 -13.82 50.13
C LYS A 869 -33.01 -12.31 50.24
N GLU A 870 -31.90 -11.61 50.10
CA GLU A 870 -31.83 -10.15 50.01
C GLU A 870 -31.25 -9.75 48.65
N THR A 871 -31.47 -8.51 48.21
CA THR A 871 -30.81 -7.97 47.03
C THR A 871 -29.56 -7.18 47.42
N GLU A 872 -28.47 -7.41 46.71
CA GLU A 872 -27.20 -6.69 46.88
C GLU A 872 -26.85 -5.96 45.59
N THR A 873 -26.46 -4.70 45.68
CA THR A 873 -25.99 -3.92 44.53
C THR A 873 -24.67 -4.47 44.00
N ILE A 874 -24.59 -4.67 42.69
CA ILE A 874 -23.33 -5.04 42.03
C ILE A 874 -22.66 -3.78 41.47
N ARG A 875 -21.34 -3.82 41.27
CA ARG A 875 -20.63 -2.82 40.45
C ARG A 875 -21.11 -2.96 39.00
N GLY A 876 -22.28 -2.38 38.72
CA GLY A 876 -22.90 -2.32 37.39
C GLY A 876 -22.96 -0.89 36.90
N GLY A 877 -22.91 -0.69 35.59
CA GLY A 877 -22.92 0.63 34.97
C GLY A 877 -22.89 0.57 33.45
N LYS A 878 -23.22 1.71 32.83
CA LYS A 878 -23.05 1.89 31.39
C LYS A 878 -21.58 2.11 31.06
N TRP A 879 -20.94 1.13 30.42
CA TRP A 879 -19.68 1.37 29.74
C TRP A 879 -20.00 1.84 28.31
N GLY A 880 -19.78 3.12 28.01
CA GLY A 880 -20.22 3.71 26.72
C GLY A 880 -21.74 3.77 26.53
N LEU A 881 -22.21 3.80 25.28
CA LEU A 881 -23.63 3.96 24.93
C LEU A 881 -24.45 2.65 24.95
N VAL A 882 -23.82 1.47 25.04
CA VAL A 882 -24.48 0.18 24.75
C VAL A 882 -24.23 -0.94 25.79
N PHE A 883 -23.13 -0.92 26.56
CA PHE A 883 -22.89 -1.95 27.57
C PHE A 883 -23.74 -1.70 28.81
N LEU A 884 -24.53 -2.70 29.21
CA LEU A 884 -25.30 -2.72 30.44
C LEU A 884 -24.82 -3.92 31.23
N GLU A 885 -23.77 -3.75 32.01
CA GLU A 885 -23.36 -4.79 32.95
C GLU A 885 -24.40 -4.89 34.06
N GLY A 886 -25.07 -6.04 34.14
CA GLY A 886 -26.15 -6.29 35.09
C GLY A 886 -26.35 -7.79 35.30
N ALA A 887 -26.98 -8.17 36.41
CA ALA A 887 -27.35 -9.54 36.66
C ALA A 887 -28.72 -9.82 36.04
N VAL A 888 -28.85 -10.95 35.33
CA VAL A 888 -30.17 -11.45 34.92
C VAL A 888 -30.71 -12.33 36.03
N THR A 889 -31.80 -11.90 36.66
CA THR A 889 -32.40 -12.55 37.82
C THR A 889 -33.84 -12.96 37.56
N CYS A 890 -34.31 -14.04 38.19
CA CYS A 890 -35.69 -14.51 38.13
C CYS A 890 -36.48 -14.00 39.32
N ASN A 891 -37.60 -13.29 39.11
CA ASN A 891 -38.41 -12.78 40.22
C ASN A 891 -39.28 -13.86 40.87
N ILE A 892 -39.63 -14.93 40.15
CA ILE A 892 -40.40 -16.05 40.69
C ILE A 892 -39.51 -16.93 41.57
N CYS A 893 -38.35 -17.36 41.05
CA CYS A 893 -37.43 -18.24 41.79
C CYS A 893 -36.54 -17.46 42.78
N LYS A 894 -36.45 -16.13 42.62
CA LYS A 894 -35.49 -15.25 43.31
C LYS A 894 -34.05 -15.72 43.11
N GLU A 895 -33.68 -16.05 41.88
CA GLU A 895 -32.37 -16.67 41.56
C GLU A 895 -31.57 -15.81 40.60
N ASN A 896 -30.25 -15.85 40.72
CA ASN A 896 -29.33 -15.25 39.75
C ASN A 896 -29.13 -16.24 38.61
N CYS A 897 -29.63 -15.90 37.42
CA CYS A 897 -29.60 -16.79 36.26
C CYS A 897 -28.38 -16.54 35.38
N HIS A 898 -27.87 -15.31 35.33
CA HIS A 898 -26.61 -15.01 34.65
C HIS A 898 -25.93 -13.82 35.32
N TYR A 899 -24.86 -14.10 36.08
CA TYR A 899 -23.94 -13.14 36.68
C TYR A 899 -22.69 -13.90 37.17
N PRO A 900 -21.48 -13.34 37.05
CA PRO A 900 -21.12 -12.13 36.28
C PRO A 900 -21.18 -12.38 34.76
N GLY A 901 -21.03 -11.32 33.95
CA GLY A 901 -20.77 -11.45 32.51
C GLY A 901 -21.93 -11.18 31.54
N CYS A 902 -23.13 -10.79 32.01
CA CYS A 902 -24.22 -10.38 31.13
C CYS A 902 -24.10 -8.89 30.73
N THR A 903 -23.35 -8.59 29.67
CA THR A 903 -22.99 -7.21 29.28
C THR A 903 -23.83 -6.60 28.16
N MET A 904 -24.29 -7.40 27.19
CA MET A 904 -24.95 -6.88 25.97
C MET A 904 -26.47 -7.06 25.92
N ALA A 905 -27.03 -8.06 26.62
CA ALA A 905 -28.47 -8.30 26.60
C ALA A 905 -29.22 -7.08 27.14
N ARG A 906 -29.92 -6.32 26.28
CA ARG A 906 -30.73 -5.17 26.72
C ARG A 906 -31.94 -5.59 27.54
N LYS A 907 -32.47 -6.78 27.23
CA LYS A 907 -33.59 -7.43 27.91
C LYS A 907 -33.18 -8.84 28.30
N PRO A 908 -33.78 -9.43 29.35
CA PRO A 908 -33.54 -10.82 29.74
C PRO A 908 -33.72 -11.82 28.60
N ALA A 909 -34.69 -11.59 27.71
CA ALA A 909 -34.94 -12.38 26.50
C ALA A 909 -33.70 -12.56 25.60
N HIS A 910 -32.81 -11.57 25.58
CA HIS A 910 -31.61 -11.57 24.72
C HIS A 910 -30.40 -12.18 25.45
N CYS A 911 -30.57 -12.69 26.66
CA CYS A 911 -29.50 -13.27 27.45
C CYS A 911 -29.21 -14.71 26.98
N ASN A 912 -27.93 -15.07 26.91
CA ASN A 912 -27.44 -16.37 26.40
C ASN A 912 -27.97 -17.59 27.15
N VAL A 913 -28.49 -17.39 28.36
CA VAL A 913 -29.10 -18.46 29.19
C VAL A 913 -30.59 -18.67 28.89
N MET A 914 -31.20 -17.82 28.08
CA MET A 914 -32.57 -18.01 27.58
C MET A 914 -32.54 -18.83 26.29
N LYS A 915 -33.33 -19.91 26.24
CA LYS A 915 -33.57 -20.69 25.02
C LYS A 915 -35.07 -20.85 24.83
N TRP A 916 -35.56 -20.58 23.61
CA TRP A 916 -36.98 -20.73 23.26
C TRP A 916 -37.93 -19.98 24.22
N GLY A 917 -37.58 -18.76 24.60
CA GLY A 917 -38.37 -17.92 25.51
C GLY A 917 -38.35 -18.35 26.98
N ARG A 918 -37.50 -19.31 27.36
CA ARG A 918 -37.40 -19.85 28.73
C ARG A 918 -35.98 -19.82 29.26
N CYS A 919 -35.85 -19.63 30.56
CA CYS A 919 -34.57 -19.69 31.25
C CYS A 919 -34.09 -21.13 31.39
N THR A 920 -32.84 -21.38 31.02
CA THR A 920 -32.21 -22.70 31.17
C THR A 920 -31.55 -22.91 32.52
N ILE A 921 -31.51 -21.88 33.39
CA ILE A 921 -30.76 -21.88 34.66
C ILE A 921 -31.68 -21.94 35.89
N CYS A 922 -32.76 -21.14 35.95
CA CYS A 922 -33.57 -21.09 37.17
C CYS A 922 -34.36 -22.38 37.43
N THR A 923 -34.71 -22.64 38.70
CA THR A 923 -35.34 -23.91 39.14
C THR A 923 -36.52 -24.32 38.30
N ASN A 924 -37.44 -23.39 38.04
CA ASN A 924 -38.70 -23.70 37.34
C ASN A 924 -38.61 -23.50 35.81
N LYS A 925 -37.41 -23.30 35.26
CA LYS A 925 -37.17 -22.96 33.85
C LYS A 925 -38.15 -21.89 33.35
N CYS A 926 -38.30 -20.83 34.16
CA CYS A 926 -39.35 -19.84 34.01
C CYS A 926 -39.27 -19.12 32.65
N PRO A 927 -40.41 -18.59 32.15
CA PRO A 927 -40.42 -17.73 30.97
C PRO A 927 -39.48 -16.52 31.11
N GLU A 928 -38.92 -16.03 30.01
CA GLU A 928 -38.06 -14.85 29.99
C GLU A 928 -38.74 -13.58 30.53
N THR A 929 -40.07 -13.51 30.45
CA THR A 929 -40.89 -12.37 30.89
C THR A 929 -40.87 -12.12 32.38
N VAL A 930 -40.56 -13.14 33.20
CA VAL A 930 -40.48 -13.02 34.66
C VAL A 930 -39.06 -12.75 35.17
N HIS A 931 -38.13 -12.59 34.24
CA HIS A 931 -36.76 -12.20 34.55
C HIS A 931 -36.59 -10.70 34.40
N VAL A 932 -35.62 -10.16 35.13
CA VAL A 932 -35.19 -8.75 35.02
C VAL A 932 -33.68 -8.71 34.87
N LYS A 933 -33.17 -7.62 34.29
CA LYS A 933 -31.74 -7.36 34.20
C LYS A 933 -31.43 -6.05 34.90
N GLU A 934 -30.73 -6.11 36.01
CA GLU A 934 -30.56 -4.96 36.90
C GLU A 934 -29.14 -4.92 37.50
N ASN A 935 -28.80 -3.80 38.14
CA ASN A 935 -27.53 -3.60 38.85
C ASN A 935 -27.54 -4.17 40.28
N TRP A 936 -28.30 -5.24 40.50
CA TRP A 936 -28.34 -5.97 41.78
C TRP A 936 -28.49 -7.47 41.53
N LYS A 937 -28.08 -8.28 42.52
CA LYS A 937 -28.22 -9.74 42.53
C LYS A 937 -28.90 -10.19 43.82
N TYR A 938 -29.49 -11.38 43.83
CA TYR A 938 -29.93 -12.03 45.07
C TYR A 938 -28.74 -12.61 45.83
N VAL A 939 -28.69 -12.43 47.15
CA VAL A 939 -27.75 -13.08 48.05
C VAL A 939 -28.50 -13.73 49.19
N THR A 940 -27.99 -14.87 49.64
CA THR A 940 -28.57 -15.58 50.79
C THR A 940 -27.94 -15.04 52.07
N LYS A 941 -28.77 -14.64 53.04
CA LYS A 941 -28.35 -14.24 54.38
C LYS A 941 -29.16 -15.01 55.43
N THR A 942 -28.62 -15.09 56.64
CA THR A 942 -29.29 -15.71 57.79
C THR A 942 -29.75 -14.64 58.78
N ARG A 943 -30.89 -14.89 59.41
CA ARG A 943 -31.39 -14.08 60.54
C ARG A 943 -31.89 -15.01 61.64
N LYS A 944 -31.71 -14.60 62.90
CA LYS A 944 -32.31 -15.30 64.04
C LYS A 944 -33.79 -14.97 64.13
N VAL A 945 -34.64 -15.99 64.12
CA VAL A 945 -36.09 -15.84 64.25
C VAL A 945 -36.59 -16.75 65.38
N PRO A 946 -37.33 -16.20 66.36
CA PRO A 946 -38.03 -17.03 67.33
C PRO A 946 -39.19 -17.74 66.64
N LYS A 947 -39.24 -19.08 66.72
CA LYS A 947 -40.29 -19.92 66.12
C LYS A 947 -41.03 -20.73 67.19
N THR A 948 -42.35 -20.74 67.14
CA THR A 948 -43.17 -21.64 67.96
C THR A 948 -43.35 -23.01 67.29
N LEU A 949 -43.84 -23.99 68.05
CA LEU A 949 -44.20 -25.31 67.51
C LEU A 949 -45.24 -25.23 66.37
N ASN A 950 -46.21 -24.31 66.49
CA ASN A 950 -47.23 -24.11 65.46
C ASN A 950 -46.63 -23.53 64.18
N ASP A 951 -45.65 -22.62 64.28
CA ASP A 951 -44.97 -22.03 63.13
C ASP A 951 -44.18 -23.10 62.35
N VAL A 952 -43.52 -24.01 63.07
CA VAL A 952 -42.79 -25.13 62.46
C VAL A 952 -43.75 -26.11 61.77
N LYS A 953 -44.84 -26.51 62.44
CA LYS A 953 -45.85 -27.42 61.85
C LYS A 953 -46.53 -26.80 60.63
N ALA A 954 -46.92 -25.52 60.71
CA ALA A 954 -47.53 -24.82 59.58
C ALA A 954 -46.63 -24.75 58.34
N LYS A 955 -45.30 -24.69 58.53
CA LYS A 955 -44.33 -24.66 57.43
C LYS A 955 -44.09 -26.03 56.79
N TYR A 956 -44.14 -27.13 57.55
CA TYR A 956 -43.71 -28.46 57.08
C TYR A 956 -44.82 -29.53 56.99
N GLU A 957 -46.04 -29.26 57.48
CA GLU A 957 -47.19 -30.16 57.39
C GLU A 957 -48.26 -29.60 56.44
N LYS A 958 -48.65 -30.37 55.42
CA LYS A 958 -49.63 -29.94 54.39
C LYS A 958 -51.09 -30.09 54.83
N ASN A 959 -51.40 -30.95 55.81
CA ASN A 959 -52.75 -31.26 56.26
C ASN A 959 -52.92 -30.98 57.76
N LYS A 960 -53.90 -30.13 58.10
CA LYS A 960 -54.22 -29.71 59.48
C LYS A 960 -54.65 -30.87 60.41
N ALA A 961 -54.98 -32.04 59.85
CA ALA A 961 -55.43 -33.24 60.58
C ALA A 961 -54.29 -34.21 60.97
N GLU A 962 -53.08 -34.08 60.41
CA GLU A 962 -51.90 -34.90 60.77
C GLU A 962 -51.08 -34.32 61.94
N CYS A 963 -51.51 -33.18 62.48
CA CYS A 963 -50.81 -32.30 63.41
C CYS A 963 -50.50 -32.90 64.81
N GLU A 964 -50.91 -34.13 65.12
CA GLU A 964 -50.83 -34.68 66.47
C GLU A 964 -49.66 -35.66 66.71
N LYS A 965 -48.99 -36.18 65.67
CA LYS A 965 -47.93 -37.19 65.83
C LYS A 965 -46.52 -36.62 65.65
N LYS A 966 -45.59 -37.01 66.54
CA LYS A 966 -44.16 -36.63 66.47
C LYS A 966 -43.45 -37.21 65.23
N SER A 967 -43.85 -38.40 64.79
CA SER A 967 -43.23 -39.09 63.65
C SER A 967 -43.44 -38.34 62.33
N THR A 968 -44.64 -37.78 62.10
CA THR A 968 -45.01 -37.11 60.85
C THR A 968 -44.21 -35.82 60.60
N LEU A 969 -43.92 -35.02 61.64
CA LEU A 969 -43.10 -33.81 61.49
C LEU A 969 -41.63 -34.13 61.19
N LEU A 970 -41.04 -35.09 61.92
CA LEU A 970 -39.64 -35.50 61.68
C LEU A 970 -39.48 -36.13 60.29
N GLU A 971 -40.42 -36.97 59.86
CA GLU A 971 -40.48 -37.53 58.50
C GLU A 971 -40.60 -36.43 57.44
N ASN A 972 -41.42 -35.40 57.67
CA ASN A 972 -41.56 -34.29 56.71
C ASN A 972 -40.28 -33.42 56.63
N LEU A 973 -39.59 -33.21 57.74
CA LEU A 973 -38.27 -32.55 57.76
C LEU A 973 -37.19 -33.40 57.05
N GLU A 974 -37.27 -34.73 57.14
CA GLU A 974 -36.43 -35.65 56.37
C GLU A 974 -36.74 -35.62 54.88
N LYS A 975 -38.02 -35.59 54.49
CA LYS A 975 -38.45 -35.41 53.09
C LYS A 975 -37.97 -34.09 52.51
N GLU A 976 -37.99 -33.00 53.28
CA GLU A 976 -37.44 -31.72 52.83
C GLU A 976 -35.92 -31.81 52.65
N THR A 977 -35.21 -32.47 53.57
CA THR A 977 -33.77 -32.72 53.46
C THR A 977 -33.43 -33.56 52.22
N SER A 978 -34.21 -34.60 51.94
CA SER A 978 -34.03 -35.43 50.74
C SER A 978 -34.32 -34.65 49.45
N LYS A 979 -35.35 -33.80 49.46
CA LYS A 979 -35.70 -32.91 48.33
C LYS A 979 -34.57 -31.94 48.01
N LEU A 980 -34.00 -31.26 49.02
CA LEU A 980 -32.85 -30.36 48.85
C LEU A 980 -31.63 -31.10 48.27
N THR A 981 -31.45 -32.37 48.64
CA THR A 981 -30.38 -33.22 48.12
C THR A 981 -30.61 -33.59 46.66
N THR A 982 -31.84 -33.97 46.28
CA THR A 982 -32.20 -34.24 44.87
C THR A 982 -32.04 -33.02 43.98
N GLU A 983 -32.48 -31.84 44.43
CA GLU A 983 -32.30 -30.57 43.70
C GLU A 983 -30.82 -30.25 43.44
N ARG A 984 -29.96 -30.51 44.45
CA ARG A 984 -28.49 -30.37 44.33
C ARG A 984 -27.93 -31.26 43.22
N TRP A 985 -28.42 -32.50 43.12
CA TRP A 985 -27.96 -33.48 42.12
C TRP A 985 -28.38 -33.13 40.70
N THR A 986 -29.62 -32.68 40.51
CA THR A 986 -30.10 -32.27 39.20
C THR A 986 -29.27 -31.14 38.61
N LEU A 987 -28.90 -30.15 39.43
CA LEU A 987 -28.06 -29.03 38.99
C LEU A 987 -26.63 -29.45 38.65
N LEU A 988 -26.11 -30.43 39.39
CA LEU A 988 -24.80 -31.01 39.12
C LEU A 988 -24.79 -31.74 37.77
N ASP A 989 -25.88 -32.46 37.44
CA ASP A 989 -26.06 -33.12 36.15
C ASP A 989 -26.19 -32.11 34.99
N GLU A 990 -26.87 -30.98 35.21
CA GLU A 990 -26.95 -29.90 34.22
C GLU A 990 -25.58 -29.28 33.93
N ALA A 991 -24.77 -29.03 34.97
CA ALA A 991 -23.42 -28.51 34.80
C ALA A 991 -22.51 -29.51 34.08
N TYR A 992 -22.60 -30.80 34.43
CA TYR A 992 -21.89 -31.87 33.73
C TYR A 992 -22.30 -31.96 32.24
N SER A 993 -23.60 -31.83 31.94
CA SER A 993 -24.09 -31.83 30.55
C SER A 993 -23.53 -30.69 29.71
N CYS A 994 -23.26 -29.52 30.32
CA CYS A 994 -22.60 -28.42 29.62
C CYS A 994 -21.15 -28.78 29.26
N VAL A 995 -20.43 -29.48 30.16
CA VAL A 995 -19.06 -29.95 29.91
C VAL A 995 -19.02 -30.97 28.78
N THR A 996 -19.91 -31.98 28.79
CA THR A 996 -19.95 -32.98 27.71
C THR A 996 -20.34 -32.34 26.39
N ARG A 997 -21.29 -31.39 26.40
CA ARG A 997 -21.66 -30.65 25.20
C ARG A 997 -20.47 -29.89 24.63
N LEU A 998 -19.68 -29.22 25.47
CA LEU A 998 -18.45 -28.53 25.04
C LEU A 998 -17.42 -29.50 24.45
N GLU A 999 -17.30 -30.71 25.00
CA GLU A 999 -16.39 -31.74 24.47
C GLU A 999 -16.79 -32.17 23.06
N ASP A 1000 -18.08 -32.17 22.73
CA ASP A 1000 -18.60 -32.54 21.41
C ASP A 1000 -18.37 -31.46 20.33
N ILE A 1001 -18.52 -30.16 20.68
CA ILE A 1001 -18.52 -29.08 19.67
C ILE A 1001 -17.28 -28.21 19.63
N ALA A 1002 -16.54 -28.10 20.73
CA ALA A 1002 -15.38 -27.24 20.78
C ALA A 1002 -14.22 -27.90 20.03
N LEU A 1003 -13.44 -27.08 19.32
CA LEU A 1003 -12.15 -27.52 18.76
C LEU A 1003 -11.23 -28.00 19.89
N ASN A 1004 -11.18 -27.22 20.97
CA ASN A 1004 -10.47 -27.52 22.19
C ASN A 1004 -11.33 -27.18 23.43
N ILE A 1005 -11.60 -28.16 24.29
CA ILE A 1005 -12.32 -27.92 25.55
C ILE A 1005 -11.42 -27.27 26.60
N ASN A 1006 -10.10 -27.45 26.50
CA ASN A 1006 -9.10 -26.92 27.41
C ASN A 1006 -9.10 -25.40 27.34
N SER A 1007 -9.68 -24.76 28.35
CA SER A 1007 -9.56 -23.33 28.59
C SER A 1007 -9.41 -23.12 30.08
N ALA A 1008 -8.72 -22.05 30.48
CA ALA A 1008 -8.66 -21.70 31.89
C ALA A 1008 -10.05 -21.45 32.49
N SER A 1009 -10.98 -20.90 31.70
CA SER A 1009 -12.38 -20.69 32.10
C SER A 1009 -13.14 -21.99 32.39
N THR A 1010 -12.85 -23.09 31.69
CA THR A 1010 -13.40 -24.42 32.02
C THR A 1010 -12.63 -25.07 33.16
N PHE A 1011 -11.31 -24.91 33.22
CA PHE A 1011 -10.47 -25.54 34.23
C PHE A 1011 -10.84 -25.11 35.66
N VAL A 1012 -11.06 -23.81 35.90
CA VAL A 1012 -11.47 -23.27 37.23
C VAL A 1012 -12.78 -23.87 37.77
N HIS A 1013 -13.54 -24.50 36.88
CA HIS A 1013 -14.83 -25.12 37.16
C HIS A 1013 -14.75 -26.63 37.41
N LEU A 1014 -13.75 -27.31 36.84
CA LEU A 1014 -13.62 -28.77 36.92
C LEU A 1014 -13.40 -29.27 38.35
N ASP A 1015 -12.57 -28.58 39.15
CA ASP A 1015 -12.28 -29.00 40.53
C ASP A 1015 -13.54 -29.08 41.38
N PHE A 1016 -14.35 -28.03 41.31
CA PHE A 1016 -15.63 -27.98 42.01
C PHE A 1016 -16.56 -29.10 41.56
N LEU A 1017 -16.67 -29.35 40.24
CA LEU A 1017 -17.52 -30.41 39.71
C LEU A 1017 -17.03 -31.81 40.11
N ILE A 1018 -15.72 -32.08 40.04
CA ILE A 1018 -15.13 -33.36 40.42
C ILE A 1018 -15.43 -33.68 41.89
N VAL A 1019 -15.20 -32.72 42.79
CA VAL A 1019 -15.49 -32.92 44.22
C VAL A 1019 -16.98 -33.22 44.44
N LYS A 1020 -17.87 -32.44 43.82
CA LYS A 1020 -19.32 -32.60 44.05
C LYS A 1020 -19.90 -33.85 43.39
N ILE A 1021 -19.37 -34.31 42.25
CA ILE A 1021 -19.80 -35.58 41.64
C ILE A 1021 -19.28 -36.78 42.44
N LYS A 1022 -18.08 -36.69 43.03
CA LYS A 1022 -17.59 -37.70 44.00
C LYS A 1022 -18.53 -37.81 45.21
N GLU A 1023 -18.97 -36.69 45.77
CA GLU A 1023 -19.97 -36.68 46.85
C GLU A 1023 -21.29 -37.36 46.46
N LYS A 1024 -21.69 -37.30 45.18
CA LYS A 1024 -22.89 -37.97 44.63
C LYS A 1024 -22.70 -39.49 44.42
N GLY A 1025 -21.46 -39.96 44.33
CA GLY A 1025 -21.13 -41.38 44.10
C GLY A 1025 -21.11 -41.81 42.62
N GLU A 1026 -21.07 -40.87 41.66
CA GLU A 1026 -21.08 -41.18 40.23
C GLU A 1026 -19.68 -41.33 39.62
N GLN A 1027 -19.00 -42.42 39.98
CA GLN A 1027 -17.59 -42.65 39.65
C GLN A 1027 -17.27 -42.54 38.14
N LYS A 1028 -18.14 -43.00 37.25
CA LYS A 1028 -17.93 -42.89 35.79
C LYS A 1028 -17.82 -41.44 35.31
N LYS A 1029 -18.64 -40.54 35.84
CA LYS A 1029 -18.59 -39.11 35.48
C LYS A 1029 -17.33 -38.44 36.06
N VAL A 1030 -16.92 -38.87 37.27
CA VAL A 1030 -15.66 -38.44 37.89
C VAL A 1030 -14.49 -38.80 37.00
N GLU A 1031 -14.40 -40.04 36.51
CA GLU A 1031 -13.32 -40.48 35.62
C GLU A 1031 -13.26 -39.66 34.33
N VAL A 1032 -14.39 -39.29 33.74
CA VAL A 1032 -14.44 -38.42 32.55
C VAL A 1032 -13.88 -37.03 32.87
N LEU A 1033 -14.32 -36.41 33.96
CA LEU A 1033 -13.83 -35.09 34.38
C LEU A 1033 -12.37 -35.11 34.81
N GLU A 1034 -11.90 -36.17 35.46
CA GLU A 1034 -10.50 -36.36 35.85
C GLU A 1034 -9.62 -36.59 34.63
N LYS A 1035 -10.07 -37.33 33.60
CA LYS A 1035 -9.37 -37.44 32.33
C LYS A 1035 -9.29 -36.09 31.60
N LEU A 1036 -10.36 -35.30 31.60
CA LEU A 1036 -10.35 -33.93 31.09
C LEU A 1036 -9.33 -33.06 31.84
N LYS A 1037 -9.38 -33.09 33.18
CA LYS A 1037 -8.45 -32.34 34.03
C LYS A 1037 -7.00 -32.80 33.86
N ASN A 1038 -6.76 -34.10 33.71
CA ASN A 1038 -5.42 -34.65 33.49
C ASN A 1038 -4.87 -34.26 32.12
N ARG A 1039 -5.69 -34.27 31.05
CA ARG A 1039 -5.28 -33.70 29.74
C ARG A 1039 -4.88 -32.22 29.85
N MET A 1040 -5.56 -31.45 30.70
CA MET A 1040 -5.20 -30.07 30.99
C MET A 1040 -3.91 -29.95 31.84
N ASN A 1041 -3.67 -30.88 32.79
CA ASN A 1041 -2.52 -30.87 33.71
C ASN A 1041 -1.24 -31.55 33.18
N GLU A 1042 -1.33 -32.60 32.37
CA GLU A 1042 -0.18 -33.29 31.75
C GLU A 1042 0.57 -32.38 30.79
N GLY A 1043 -0.07 -31.31 30.37
CA GLY A 1043 0.52 -30.18 29.69
C GLY A 1043 1.37 -29.20 30.47
N LEU A 1044 1.23 -29.20 31.79
CA LEU A 1044 1.95 -28.34 32.72
C LEU A 1044 3.19 -29.05 33.29
N LYS A 1045 3.51 -30.26 32.81
CA LYS A 1045 4.71 -30.99 33.19
C LYS A 1045 5.72 -30.92 32.03
N PRO A 1046 6.98 -30.52 32.28
CA PRO A 1046 8.01 -30.61 31.27
C PRO A 1046 8.19 -32.08 30.85
N PRO A 1047 8.58 -32.34 29.58
CA PRO A 1047 8.76 -33.69 29.10
C PRO A 1047 9.75 -34.43 30.01
N LYS A 1048 9.40 -35.67 30.40
CA LYS A 1048 10.38 -36.56 31.03
C LYS A 1048 11.48 -36.81 29.99
N LYS A 1049 12.71 -36.47 30.39
CA LYS A 1049 13.95 -36.61 29.62
C LYS A 1049 14.08 -37.96 28.93
#